data_AF-A0A9W6YZ40-F1
#
_entry.id   AF-A0A9W6YZ40-F1
#
_cell.length_a   1.000
_cell.length_b   1.000
_cell.length_c   1.000
_cell.angle_alpha   90.00
_cell.angle_beta   90.00
_cell.angle_gamma   90.00
#
_symmetry.space_group_name_H-M   'P 1'
#
loop_
_entity.id
_entity.type
_entity.pdbx_description
1 polymer ?
#
loop_
_entity_poly.entity_id
_entity_poly.type
_entity_poly.pdbx_seq_one_letter_code
_entity_poly.pdbx_strand_id
1 'polypeptide(L)'
;MLPHQKHKHRHSYSSSSTSSTSSSPHNGRPKKSYGRLASSPSTFQLHHFAKSDDDHDGKFKPKRVSSTVKINRQMKIIRKTKLAKYGIPALYLILLIIVLSSIRSPSNYPGSSWLPSIFSSNGLDNSQLPDAKNELLEENKEESTNQKQFPYTADVSVLPNAPFKHAAETTDIRSTVILYYHSISNYLKTLKSQPKFENLPVFQFNWKDWVDMKDLQPLIEEKPDCFIAGVLGSNVRTEWPGCVDANLSGNKEKDKDKLNFYFDHPASEHESQFRLNLRAKTYLYSVAPNPSSLVYLLKDLALISKVNENGKKDVIRSGMLEKFIKDKMQNDDMSYQQVINGPINIYSAAGEIENLLNDKIVKDEESIGSLSNAKTLQAQVDLPISKFEMTVDKKKSKLAAAAFQSGSQQYFQDVLIQDSNNNNFREAYDWRFFKKTIDDESTRHQLLHQLIRGWLQMTNNLGITTWLSQESLLGWNKNGLLSPWERTAHFDVPAEDMKRLASSFNQSLIIQDPRDGTGLFLIDVQPYYMERARENNGNASPDSIDLRFIDTRTGLYLEVNGLVKSKIGLSVNEQLVGSLSADADYLTQIGLTLGSDNVETVGSVGKILNSGSGQFYHLDQLSPLKKTLFEGRLANVPQRSSQILKGFYGYLPSLNQFNGFKFVDHLRLWVEESKCNYVPLEDVQLFQNGGSSFIGACHDEDVWWNYVRTQQSTLYRFKEKSAVSETGDDSGNVIELSNNDEIPSLYEDYYLNVRMEVLNKVYGVELPKLDEVDLNARSIQHVG
;
A
#
# COMPACT_ATOMS: atom_id res chain seq x y z
N MET A 1 -59.39 29.44 42.62
CA MET A 1 -59.52 28.02 42.25
C MET A 1 -60.64 27.87 41.22
N LEU A 2 -60.44 26.92 40.30
CA LEU A 2 -61.26 26.37 39.20
C LEU A 2 -62.81 26.47 39.30
N PRO A 3 -63.53 26.54 38.15
CA PRO A 3 -64.05 25.30 37.53
C PRO A 3 -64.03 25.25 35.96
N HIS A 4 -64.65 24.19 35.39
CA HIS A 4 -64.74 23.83 33.96
C HIS A 4 -65.50 24.79 33.01
N GLN A 5 -65.09 24.87 31.71
CA GLN A 5 -65.79 24.21 30.56
C GLN A 5 -65.27 24.62 29.14
N LYS A 6 -65.39 23.66 28.18
CA LYS A 6 -65.68 23.80 26.72
C LYS A 6 -64.63 24.28 25.67
N HIS A 7 -64.77 23.65 24.48
CA HIS A 7 -64.57 24.18 23.10
C HIS A 7 -63.14 24.48 22.58
N LYS A 8 -62.86 24.69 21.27
CA LYS A 8 -63.36 24.14 19.96
C LYS A 8 -62.49 24.78 18.83
N HIS A 9 -62.22 24.06 17.73
CA HIS A 9 -61.96 24.55 16.34
C HIS A 9 -60.92 25.67 15.98
N ARG A 10 -60.23 25.36 14.85
CA ARG A 10 -59.97 26.17 13.64
C ARG A 10 -58.73 27.10 13.51
N HIS A 11 -58.16 26.98 12.31
CA HIS A 11 -57.21 27.85 11.62
C HIS A 11 -57.47 29.36 11.73
N SER A 12 -56.39 30.14 11.64
CA SER A 12 -56.36 31.28 10.71
C SER A 12 -54.94 31.54 10.18
N TYR A 13 -54.83 31.75 8.87
CA TYR A 13 -53.74 32.51 8.25
C TYR A 13 -54.03 33.99 8.47
N SER A 14 -52.99 34.83 8.62
CA SER A 14 -53.05 36.20 8.10
C SER A 14 -51.65 36.75 7.83
N SER A 15 -51.59 37.66 6.85
CA SER A 15 -50.38 38.21 6.24
C SER A 15 -50.38 39.75 6.30
N SER A 16 -49.23 40.37 6.54
CA SER A 16 -48.84 41.72 6.03
C SER A 16 -47.40 42.00 6.50
N SER A 17 -46.42 42.52 5.74
CA SER A 17 -46.33 43.42 4.57
C SER A 17 -46.41 44.92 4.89
N THR A 18 -45.23 45.56 5.06
CA THR A 18 -44.82 46.96 4.75
C THR A 18 -43.43 47.17 5.39
N SER A 19 -42.29 47.54 4.79
CA SER A 19 -41.89 48.45 3.69
C SER A 19 -41.53 49.90 4.11
N SER A 20 -40.23 50.22 4.23
CA SER A 20 -39.54 51.53 3.97
C SER A 20 -38.10 51.47 4.57
N THR A 21 -36.99 51.58 3.82
CA THR A 21 -36.32 52.81 3.30
C THR A 21 -36.08 53.86 4.39
N SER A 22 -34.90 54.42 4.69
CA SER A 22 -33.61 54.63 3.97
C SER A 22 -32.58 55.15 5.01
N SER A 23 -31.25 55.18 4.82
CA SER A 23 -30.51 56.08 3.92
C SER A 23 -28.98 55.97 4.18
N SER A 24 -28.13 56.33 3.21
CA SER A 24 -26.67 56.55 3.38
C SER A 24 -26.36 58.05 3.54
N PRO A 25 -25.10 58.45 3.80
CA PRO A 25 -24.29 58.92 2.65
C PRO A 25 -22.76 58.67 2.72
N HIS A 26 -22.14 58.61 1.52
CA HIS A 26 -20.85 59.17 1.03
C HIS A 26 -19.63 59.42 1.98
N ASN A 27 -18.35 59.45 1.54
CA ASN A 27 -17.68 59.22 0.24
C ASN A 27 -16.16 59.05 0.49
N GLY A 28 -15.41 58.34 -0.37
CA GLY A 28 -13.94 58.33 -0.28
C GLY A 28 -13.23 57.44 -1.31
N ARG A 29 -12.79 58.01 -2.43
CA ARG A 29 -11.96 57.36 -3.48
C ARG A 29 -10.52 57.89 -3.37
N PRO A 30 -9.47 57.13 -3.79
CA PRO A 30 -8.98 57.40 -5.16
C PRO A 30 -8.33 56.23 -5.96
N LYS A 31 -8.56 56.32 -7.27
CA LYS A 31 -7.67 56.07 -8.44
C LYS A 31 -6.86 54.77 -8.66
N LYS A 32 -7.02 54.29 -9.92
CA LYS A 32 -6.32 53.22 -10.64
C LYS A 32 -4.83 53.51 -10.91
N SER A 33 -4.04 52.46 -11.14
CA SER A 33 -3.12 52.41 -12.30
C SER A 33 -3.05 50.99 -12.90
N TYR A 34 -2.91 50.90 -14.23
CA TYR A 34 -2.79 49.65 -14.99
C TYR A 34 -1.31 49.37 -15.30
N GLY A 35 -0.91 48.09 -15.36
CA GLY A 35 0.45 47.69 -15.72
C GLY A 35 0.52 46.28 -16.34
N ARG A 36 -0.02 46.10 -17.55
CA ARG A 36 0.31 44.93 -18.38
C ARG A 36 1.58 45.22 -19.17
N LEU A 37 2.59 44.36 -19.05
CA LEU A 37 3.63 44.23 -20.08
C LEU A 37 3.84 42.75 -20.38
N ALA A 38 3.58 42.39 -21.64
CA ALA A 38 3.89 41.09 -22.19
C ALA A 38 5.25 41.15 -22.90
N SER A 39 6.06 40.11 -22.77
CA SER A 39 7.19 39.86 -23.66
C SER A 39 7.21 38.38 -24.02
N SER A 40 7.18 38.11 -25.33
CA SER A 40 7.22 36.77 -25.94
C SER A 40 8.67 36.27 -26.08
N PRO A 41 8.89 34.96 -26.30
CA PRO A 41 10.18 34.34 -25.98
C PRO A 41 11.22 34.42 -27.10
N SER A 42 12.48 34.67 -26.73
CA SER A 42 13.64 34.52 -27.61
C SER A 42 14.07 33.06 -27.69
N THR A 43 14.06 32.51 -28.90
CA THR A 43 14.51 31.15 -29.22
C THR A 43 16.04 31.02 -29.09
N PHE A 44 16.54 29.96 -28.47
CA PHE A 44 17.94 29.56 -28.60
C PHE A 44 18.05 28.05 -28.83
N GLN A 45 18.88 27.66 -29.79
CA GLN A 45 19.11 26.27 -30.21
C GLN A 45 20.53 25.81 -29.88
N LEU A 46 20.68 24.49 -29.74
CA LEU A 46 21.90 23.68 -29.94
C LEU A 46 23.08 23.91 -28.96
N HIS A 47 23.49 22.84 -28.27
CA HIS A 47 24.51 21.96 -28.85
C HIS A 47 24.53 20.57 -28.20
N HIS A 48 24.94 19.56 -28.97
CA HIS A 48 25.29 18.21 -28.48
C HIS A 48 26.70 18.20 -27.89
N PHE A 49 26.89 17.55 -26.74
CA PHE A 49 28.11 16.81 -26.40
C PHE A 49 27.74 15.52 -25.66
N ALA A 50 28.64 14.53 -25.66
CA ALA A 50 28.33 13.13 -25.37
C ALA A 50 28.96 12.63 -24.05
N LYS A 51 28.32 11.58 -23.50
CA LYS A 51 28.82 10.55 -22.56
C LYS A 51 29.89 10.93 -21.51
N SER A 52 29.47 10.79 -20.25
CA SER A 52 30.15 9.89 -19.31
C SER A 52 29.09 8.97 -18.69
N ASP A 53 29.36 7.67 -18.61
CA ASP A 53 28.45 6.68 -18.02
C ASP A 53 28.67 6.64 -16.49
N ASP A 54 27.60 6.81 -15.70
CA ASP A 54 27.39 6.31 -14.31
C ASP A 54 26.13 6.98 -13.73
N ASP A 55 24.97 6.30 -13.80
CA ASP A 55 23.73 6.75 -13.15
C ASP A 55 22.70 5.60 -13.16
N HIS A 56 22.41 5.00 -11.99
CA HIS A 56 21.19 4.19 -11.82
C HIS A 56 19.97 5.13 -11.76
N ASP A 57 19.54 5.60 -12.94
CA ASP A 57 18.40 6.52 -13.12
C ASP A 57 17.09 5.75 -12.84
N GLY A 58 16.79 5.54 -11.55
CA GLY A 58 15.61 4.85 -11.01
C GLY A 58 14.29 5.55 -11.32
N LYS A 59 13.92 5.54 -12.60
CA LYS A 59 12.66 6.08 -13.11
C LYS A 59 11.88 5.00 -13.82
N PHE A 60 10.59 4.94 -13.51
CA PHE A 60 9.59 4.60 -14.52
C PHE A 60 9.67 5.61 -15.67
N LYS A 61 10.47 5.28 -16.68
CA LYS A 61 10.47 5.93 -17.99
C LYS A 61 10.18 4.84 -19.04
N PRO A 62 9.09 4.93 -19.81
CA PRO A 62 8.94 4.07 -20.99
C PRO A 62 10.13 4.31 -21.93
N LYS A 63 10.69 3.22 -22.49
CA LYS A 63 11.82 3.28 -23.42
C LYS A 63 11.51 4.24 -24.57
N ARG A 64 12.42 5.17 -24.88
CA ARG A 64 12.27 6.09 -26.02
C ARG A 64 12.05 5.30 -27.31
N VAL A 65 10.87 5.50 -27.90
CA VAL A 65 10.45 4.86 -29.16
C VAL A 65 11.40 5.20 -30.30
N SER A 66 11.73 4.19 -31.11
CA SER A 66 12.65 4.28 -32.24
C SER A 66 12.28 5.36 -33.27
N SER A 67 13.30 5.92 -33.93
CA SER A 67 13.19 6.94 -34.98
C SER A 67 12.31 6.52 -36.17
N THR A 68 12.07 5.22 -36.39
CA THR A 68 11.12 4.69 -37.39
C THR A 68 9.67 5.18 -37.20
N VAL A 69 9.23 5.51 -35.98
CA VAL A 69 7.84 5.96 -35.75
C VAL A 69 7.60 7.40 -36.22
N LYS A 70 8.64 8.27 -36.25
CA LYS A 70 8.52 9.61 -36.85
C LYS A 70 8.24 9.57 -38.35
N ILE A 71 8.75 8.56 -39.05
CA ILE A 71 8.53 8.34 -40.49
C ILE A 71 7.07 7.90 -40.75
N ASN A 72 6.51 7.02 -39.92
CA ASN A 72 5.11 6.61 -40.04
C ASN A 72 4.11 7.75 -39.75
N ARG A 73 4.46 8.72 -38.89
CA ARG A 73 3.62 9.90 -38.63
C ARG A 73 3.56 10.84 -39.84
N GLN A 74 4.65 10.98 -40.61
CA GLN A 74 4.68 11.68 -41.90
C GLN A 74 3.85 10.93 -42.98
N MET A 75 4.00 9.60 -43.08
CA MET A 75 3.25 8.82 -44.08
C MET A 75 1.72 8.83 -43.89
N LYS A 76 1.21 9.01 -42.66
CA LYS A 76 -0.23 9.21 -42.40
C LYS A 76 -0.79 10.51 -43.04
N ILE A 77 0.04 11.51 -43.31
CA ILE A 77 -0.38 12.77 -43.95
C ILE A 77 -0.55 12.57 -45.47
N ILE A 78 0.38 11.86 -46.11
CA ILE A 78 0.40 11.64 -47.57
C ILE A 78 -0.81 10.79 -48.03
N ARG A 79 -1.25 9.82 -47.21
CA ARG A 79 -2.40 8.93 -47.49
C ARG A 79 -3.77 9.62 -47.57
N LYS A 80 -3.88 10.94 -47.27
CA LYS A 80 -5.13 11.70 -47.41
C LYS A 80 -5.31 12.38 -48.78
N THR A 81 -4.35 12.28 -49.69
CA THR A 81 -4.44 12.91 -51.02
C THR A 81 -5.26 12.05 -52.01
N LYS A 82 -6.11 12.67 -52.84
CA LYS A 82 -7.00 11.95 -53.78
C LYS A 82 -6.24 11.06 -54.78
N LEU A 83 -5.01 11.42 -55.14
CA LEU A 83 -4.13 10.63 -56.03
C LEU A 83 -3.86 9.21 -55.49
N ALA A 84 -3.58 9.06 -54.19
CA ALA A 84 -3.30 7.74 -53.60
C ALA A 84 -4.51 6.79 -53.62
N LYS A 85 -5.74 7.35 -53.55
CA LYS A 85 -6.99 6.56 -53.46
C LYS A 85 -7.41 5.92 -54.79
N TYR A 86 -6.94 6.44 -55.92
CA TYR A 86 -7.31 5.96 -57.26
C TYR A 86 -6.11 5.51 -58.12
N GLY A 87 -4.91 6.07 -57.92
CA GLY A 87 -3.71 5.69 -58.68
C GLY A 87 -3.16 4.30 -58.32
N ILE A 88 -3.19 3.93 -57.03
CA ILE A 88 -2.67 2.63 -56.58
C ILE A 88 -3.53 1.46 -57.10
N PRO A 89 -4.88 1.47 -57.00
CA PRO A 89 -5.71 0.42 -57.60
C PRO A 89 -5.52 0.26 -59.11
N ALA A 90 -5.38 1.37 -59.86
CA ALA A 90 -5.17 1.34 -61.30
C ALA A 90 -3.83 0.66 -61.70
N LEU A 91 -2.76 0.93 -60.95
CA LEU A 91 -1.46 0.28 -61.14
C LEU A 91 -1.52 -1.23 -60.90
N TYR A 92 -2.20 -1.68 -59.83
CA TYR A 92 -2.40 -3.11 -59.59
C TYR A 92 -3.20 -3.79 -60.70
N LEU A 93 -4.19 -3.11 -61.28
CA LEU A 93 -5.04 -3.65 -62.35
C LEU A 93 -4.27 -3.80 -63.67
N ILE A 94 -3.38 -2.84 -64.00
CA ILE A 94 -2.46 -2.95 -65.14
C ILE A 94 -1.47 -4.12 -64.94
N LEU A 95 -0.93 -4.28 -63.72
CA LEU A 95 0.04 -5.33 -63.40
C LEU A 95 -0.60 -6.73 -63.47
N LEU A 96 -1.87 -6.86 -63.07
CA LEU A 96 -2.67 -8.09 -63.22
C LEU A 96 -2.85 -8.47 -64.70
N ILE A 97 -3.15 -7.50 -65.57
CA ILE A 97 -3.33 -7.74 -67.01
C ILE A 97 -2.01 -8.22 -67.65
N ILE A 98 -0.87 -7.67 -67.24
CA ILE A 98 0.46 -8.10 -67.71
C ILE A 98 0.72 -9.56 -67.32
N VAL A 99 0.48 -9.93 -66.06
CA VAL A 99 0.67 -11.32 -65.57
C VAL A 99 -0.26 -12.31 -66.28
N LEU A 100 -1.52 -11.94 -66.53
CA LEU A 100 -2.47 -12.81 -67.24
C LEU A 100 -2.11 -12.98 -68.73
N SER A 101 -1.40 -12.02 -69.33
CA SER A 101 -0.93 -12.12 -70.72
C SER A 101 0.25 -13.10 -70.91
N SER A 102 0.97 -13.47 -69.85
CA SER A 102 2.18 -14.30 -69.92
C SER A 102 1.96 -15.80 -69.80
N ILE A 103 0.71 -16.28 -69.67
CA ILE A 103 0.41 -17.71 -69.48
C ILE A 103 -0.32 -18.27 -70.70
N ARG A 104 0.45 -18.87 -71.63
CA ARG A 104 -0.07 -19.71 -72.72
C ARG A 104 0.85 -20.92 -72.92
N SER A 105 0.28 -22.12 -72.73
CA SER A 105 0.86 -23.49 -72.73
C SER A 105 1.44 -23.92 -74.11
N PRO A 106 2.01 -25.16 -74.33
CA PRO A 106 2.00 -26.42 -73.55
C PRO A 106 3.41 -27.09 -73.44
N SER A 107 3.69 -28.41 -73.28
CA SER A 107 2.93 -29.70 -73.29
C SER A 107 3.73 -30.89 -72.68
N ASN A 108 3.01 -31.98 -72.33
CA ASN A 108 3.39 -33.43 -72.38
C ASN A 108 3.45 -34.27 -71.06
N TYR A 109 2.95 -35.51 -71.21
CA TYR A 109 2.72 -36.65 -70.28
C TYR A 109 3.86 -37.72 -70.40
N PRO A 110 3.81 -38.95 -69.81
CA PRO A 110 3.02 -39.54 -68.68
C PRO A 110 3.89 -40.35 -67.64
N GLY A 111 3.28 -41.04 -66.64
CA GLY A 111 3.92 -42.27 -66.07
C GLY A 111 3.65 -42.74 -64.62
N SER A 112 2.53 -43.43 -64.37
CA SER A 112 2.31 -44.63 -63.51
C SER A 112 3.13 -44.96 -62.21
N SER A 113 2.40 -45.08 -61.09
CA SER A 113 2.39 -46.17 -60.04
C SER A 113 3.67 -46.68 -59.31
N TRP A 114 3.57 -46.86 -57.98
CA TRP A 114 3.71 -48.12 -57.18
C TRP A 114 3.98 -47.81 -55.69
N LEU A 115 3.31 -48.55 -54.78
CA LEU A 115 3.73 -48.76 -53.37
C LEU A 115 4.52 -50.08 -53.30
N PRO A 116 5.39 -50.29 -52.30
CA PRO A 116 4.95 -51.15 -51.20
C PRO A 116 5.46 -50.72 -49.80
N SER A 117 4.82 -51.31 -48.79
CA SER A 117 5.18 -51.25 -47.37
C SER A 117 6.21 -52.33 -46.97
N ILE A 118 6.50 -52.38 -45.65
CA ILE A 118 7.19 -53.43 -44.86
C ILE A 118 8.64 -53.08 -44.47
N PHE A 119 8.85 -52.73 -43.19
CA PHE A 119 9.38 -53.69 -42.21
C PHE A 119 9.10 -53.21 -40.77
N SER A 120 8.81 -54.16 -39.87
CA SER A 120 8.81 -53.96 -38.43
C SER A 120 10.06 -54.60 -37.81
N SER A 121 10.47 -54.09 -36.66
CA SER A 121 11.33 -54.83 -35.72
C SER A 121 11.03 -54.37 -34.30
N ASN A 122 10.78 -55.32 -33.41
CA ASN A 122 10.30 -55.07 -32.05
C ASN A 122 11.40 -54.55 -31.12
N GLY A 123 10.99 -53.71 -30.17
CA GLY A 123 11.24 -53.94 -28.75
C GLY A 123 12.63 -53.62 -28.19
N LEU A 124 12.68 -52.56 -27.38
CA LEU A 124 13.13 -52.70 -25.99
C LEU A 124 12.52 -51.59 -25.13
N ASP A 125 11.97 -52.01 -23.99
CA ASP A 125 11.23 -51.19 -23.03
C ASP A 125 12.20 -50.53 -22.02
N ASN A 126 11.87 -49.32 -21.56
CA ASN A 126 12.37 -48.77 -20.30
C ASN A 126 11.67 -47.45 -19.92
N SER A 127 10.99 -47.49 -18.78
CA SER A 127 10.62 -46.36 -17.91
C SER A 127 9.95 -45.14 -18.57
N GLN A 128 8.62 -45.17 -18.67
CA GLN A 128 7.82 -43.94 -18.74
C GLN A 128 7.91 -43.19 -17.39
N LEU A 129 8.28 -41.91 -17.43
CA LEU A 129 7.89 -40.97 -16.37
C LEU A 129 6.40 -40.62 -16.55
N PRO A 130 5.62 -40.40 -15.47
CA PRO A 130 4.23 -39.96 -15.61
C PRO A 130 4.14 -38.57 -16.27
N ASP A 131 3.41 -38.47 -17.39
CA ASP A 131 3.08 -37.19 -18.03
C ASP A 131 1.93 -36.53 -17.27
N ALA A 132 2.27 -35.81 -16.19
CA ALA A 132 1.36 -35.11 -15.28
C ALA A 132 0.43 -34.08 -15.96
N LYS A 133 0.57 -33.87 -17.26
CA LYS A 133 -0.29 -33.00 -18.07
C LYS A 133 -1.64 -33.62 -18.43
N ASN A 134 -1.75 -34.95 -18.49
CA ASN A 134 -2.96 -35.61 -19.02
C ASN A 134 -3.90 -36.16 -17.94
N GLU A 135 -3.42 -36.46 -16.72
CA GLU A 135 -4.27 -36.94 -15.62
C GLU A 135 -5.21 -35.85 -15.08
N LEU A 136 -4.84 -34.57 -15.18
CA LEU A 136 -5.65 -33.42 -14.75
C LEU A 136 -6.94 -33.17 -15.56
N LEU A 137 -7.23 -33.97 -16.59
CA LEU A 137 -8.37 -33.79 -17.49
C LEU A 137 -9.49 -34.83 -17.35
N GLU A 138 -9.26 -35.94 -16.64
CA GLU A 138 -10.25 -37.03 -16.49
C GLU A 138 -10.96 -37.05 -15.10
N GLU A 139 -10.45 -36.33 -14.10
CA GLU A 139 -10.88 -36.37 -12.68
C GLU A 139 -12.24 -35.67 -12.37
N ASN A 140 -13.19 -35.69 -13.31
CA ASN A 140 -14.52 -35.06 -13.19
C ASN A 140 -15.68 -36.08 -13.16
N LYS A 141 -15.44 -37.29 -12.63
CA LYS A 141 -16.48 -38.30 -12.38
C LYS A 141 -16.28 -39.08 -11.08
N GLU A 142 -17.41 -39.19 -10.37
CA GLU A 142 -17.72 -40.08 -9.23
C GLU A 142 -17.44 -39.54 -7.81
N GLU A 143 -18.54 -39.13 -7.17
CA GLU A 143 -18.65 -38.95 -5.72
C GLU A 143 -18.88 -40.32 -5.03
N SER A 144 -18.36 -40.50 -3.80
CA SER A 144 -19.21 -40.50 -2.58
C SER A 144 -18.76 -41.44 -1.43
N THR A 145 -19.13 -40.98 -0.22
CA THR A 145 -19.32 -41.71 1.06
C THR A 145 -18.19 -41.88 2.08
N ASN A 146 -18.62 -41.65 3.35
CA ASN A 146 -18.05 -42.09 4.64
C ASN A 146 -16.94 -41.24 5.30
N GLN A 147 -17.35 -40.07 5.81
CA GLN A 147 -16.64 -39.37 6.90
C GLN A 147 -16.75 -40.10 8.25
N LYS A 148 -15.71 -39.98 9.09
CA LYS A 148 -15.81 -40.01 10.56
C LYS A 148 -14.94 -38.90 11.17
N GLN A 149 -15.42 -38.31 12.25
CA GLN A 149 -14.89 -37.10 12.88
C GLN A 149 -13.60 -37.32 13.70
N PHE A 150 -12.85 -36.23 13.91
CA PHE A 150 -11.91 -36.06 15.02
C PHE A 150 -12.26 -34.77 15.81
N PRO A 151 -12.10 -34.75 17.15
CA PRO A 151 -12.44 -33.58 17.97
C PRO A 151 -11.25 -32.63 18.22
N TYR A 152 -11.51 -31.31 18.12
CA TYR A 152 -10.89 -30.11 18.74
C TYR A 152 -9.43 -30.12 19.28
N THR A 153 -8.65 -29.03 19.24
CA THR A 153 -8.96 -27.59 19.41
C THR A 153 -8.17 -26.70 18.44
N ALA A 154 -8.55 -25.41 18.35
CA ALA A 154 -8.11 -24.49 17.31
C ALA A 154 -6.79 -23.75 17.62
N ASP A 155 -5.81 -23.89 16.73
CA ASP A 155 -4.63 -22.99 16.62
C ASP A 155 -4.10 -22.97 15.17
N VAL A 156 -4.98 -23.24 14.20
CA VAL A 156 -4.64 -23.45 12.80
C VAL A 156 -5.59 -22.61 11.94
N SER A 157 -5.04 -21.81 11.03
CA SER A 157 -5.81 -21.18 9.95
C SER A 157 -6.24 -22.22 8.91
N VAL A 158 -7.05 -23.19 9.33
CA VAL A 158 -7.61 -24.22 8.46
C VAL A 158 -8.56 -23.53 7.49
N LEU A 159 -8.20 -23.52 6.21
CA LEU A 159 -9.20 -23.77 5.18
C LEU A 159 -8.80 -25.01 4.39
N PRO A 160 -9.72 -25.95 4.14
CA PRO A 160 -9.40 -27.15 3.38
C PRO A 160 -9.29 -26.92 1.87
N ASN A 161 -8.72 -27.91 1.21
CA ASN A 161 -8.71 -28.14 -0.23
C ASN A 161 -7.73 -27.28 -1.06
N ALA A 162 -6.47 -27.71 -0.96
CA ALA A 162 -5.45 -27.65 -2.00
C ALA A 162 -4.74 -26.32 -2.30
N PRO A 163 -3.46 -26.15 -1.89
CA PRO A 163 -2.65 -25.00 -2.28
C PRO A 163 -2.52 -24.80 -3.79
N PHE A 164 -2.69 -25.87 -4.58
CA PHE A 164 -2.13 -25.95 -5.94
C PHE A 164 -3.13 -25.73 -7.07
N LYS A 165 -4.40 -26.10 -6.88
CA LYS A 165 -5.47 -25.56 -7.74
C LYS A 165 -5.54 -24.04 -7.56
N HIS A 166 -5.37 -23.56 -6.33
CA HIS A 166 -5.30 -22.13 -6.01
C HIS A 166 -4.03 -21.42 -6.48
N ALA A 167 -2.88 -22.09 -6.56
CA ALA A 167 -1.66 -21.51 -7.16
C ALA A 167 -1.82 -21.31 -8.68
N ALA A 168 -2.55 -22.19 -9.37
CA ALA A 168 -2.94 -21.99 -10.77
C ALA A 168 -4.01 -20.89 -10.94
N GLU A 169 -4.95 -20.78 -9.99
CA GLU A 169 -6.04 -19.79 -9.96
C GLU A 169 -5.66 -18.47 -9.24
N THR A 170 -4.40 -18.28 -8.82
CA THR A 170 -3.77 -17.02 -8.35
C THR A 170 -4.45 -16.26 -7.18
N THR A 171 -5.23 -16.93 -6.33
CA THR A 171 -6.16 -16.21 -5.43
C THR A 171 -5.99 -16.44 -3.92
N ASP A 172 -5.00 -17.22 -3.47
CA ASP A 172 -4.59 -17.27 -2.05
C ASP A 172 -3.09 -16.96 -1.92
N ILE A 173 -2.76 -15.86 -1.24
CA ILE A 173 -1.38 -15.41 -1.07
C ILE A 173 -0.54 -16.38 -0.23
N ARG A 174 -1.15 -17.12 0.68
CA ARG A 174 -0.46 -18.08 1.57
C ARG A 174 0.15 -19.21 0.74
N SER A 175 -0.52 -19.64 -0.34
CA SER A 175 0.00 -20.61 -1.31
C SER A 175 1.25 -20.12 -2.03
N THR A 176 1.36 -18.82 -2.30
CA THR A 176 2.56 -18.24 -2.90
C THR A 176 3.66 -18.15 -1.84
N VAL A 177 3.40 -17.52 -0.69
CA VAL A 177 4.45 -17.26 0.32
C VAL A 177 5.07 -18.56 0.86
N ILE A 178 4.30 -19.64 1.06
CA ILE A 178 4.86 -20.93 1.52
C ILE A 178 5.90 -21.53 0.55
N LEU A 179 5.78 -21.30 -0.77
CA LEU A 179 6.76 -21.75 -1.75
C LEU A 179 8.08 -20.97 -1.66
N TYR A 180 8.01 -19.66 -1.37
CA TYR A 180 9.20 -18.84 -1.10
C TYR A 180 9.82 -19.23 0.24
N TYR A 181 9.03 -19.41 1.31
CA TYR A 181 9.53 -19.86 2.61
C TYR A 181 10.22 -21.22 2.53
N HIS A 182 9.62 -22.22 1.90
CA HIS A 182 10.26 -23.52 1.67
C HIS A 182 11.59 -23.41 0.89
N SER A 183 11.62 -22.52 -0.11
CA SER A 183 12.84 -22.25 -0.88
C SER A 183 13.93 -21.57 -0.03
N ILE A 184 13.55 -20.70 0.91
CA ILE A 184 14.44 -20.07 1.89
C ILE A 184 14.94 -21.11 2.90
N SER A 185 14.06 -21.92 3.51
CA SER A 185 14.43 -23.04 4.40
C SER A 185 15.46 -23.96 3.74
N ASN A 186 15.22 -24.36 2.48
CA ASN A 186 16.14 -25.19 1.70
C ASN A 186 17.49 -24.51 1.43
N TYR A 187 17.50 -23.21 1.13
CA TYR A 187 18.74 -22.44 1.00
C TYR A 187 19.52 -22.42 2.33
N LEU A 188 18.85 -22.15 3.46
CA LEU A 188 19.46 -22.12 4.79
C LEU A 188 20.01 -23.49 5.21
N LYS A 189 19.29 -24.59 4.94
CA LYS A 189 19.77 -25.97 5.12
C LYS A 189 21.01 -26.28 4.27
N THR A 190 21.04 -25.77 3.03
CA THR A 190 22.19 -25.91 2.12
C THR A 190 23.40 -25.13 2.65
N LEU A 191 23.20 -23.89 3.08
CA LEU A 191 24.25 -23.05 3.68
C LEU A 191 24.82 -23.67 4.98
N LYS A 192 23.98 -24.30 5.79
CA LYS A 192 24.37 -25.01 7.02
C LYS A 192 25.24 -26.25 6.76
N SER A 193 25.04 -26.94 5.62
CA SER A 193 25.86 -28.09 5.22
C SER A 193 27.06 -27.70 4.34
N GLN A 194 26.99 -26.57 3.64
CA GLN A 194 28.03 -26.06 2.74
C GLN A 194 28.28 -24.55 2.98
N PRO A 195 29.10 -24.17 3.98
CA PRO A 195 29.30 -22.76 4.35
C PRO A 195 29.89 -21.87 3.25
N LYS A 196 30.55 -22.46 2.23
CA LYS A 196 31.08 -21.76 1.05
C LYS A 196 30.02 -21.46 -0.03
N PHE A 197 28.75 -21.73 0.24
CA PHE A 197 27.64 -21.43 -0.66
C PHE A 197 27.22 -19.96 -0.53
N GLU A 198 28.03 -19.05 -1.08
CA GLU A 198 27.92 -17.60 -0.84
C GLU A 198 26.84 -16.88 -1.68
N ASN A 199 26.26 -17.55 -2.69
CA ASN A 199 25.31 -16.92 -3.61
C ASN A 199 23.90 -16.82 -2.99
N LEU A 200 23.54 -15.62 -2.53
CA LEU A 200 22.18 -15.27 -2.09
C LEU A 200 21.11 -15.75 -3.11
N PRO A 201 19.96 -16.27 -2.64
CA PRO A 201 18.91 -16.74 -3.53
C PRO A 201 18.32 -15.57 -4.33
N VAL A 202 18.26 -15.75 -5.65
CA VAL A 202 17.61 -14.83 -6.59
C VAL A 202 16.32 -15.48 -7.09
N PHE A 203 15.18 -14.97 -6.65
CA PHE A 203 13.88 -15.53 -6.99
C PHE A 203 13.37 -15.05 -8.35
N GLN A 204 12.64 -15.93 -9.04
CA GLN A 204 11.74 -15.51 -10.12
C GLN A 204 10.51 -14.83 -9.51
N PHE A 205 9.89 -13.91 -10.23
CA PHE A 205 8.71 -13.19 -9.74
C PHE A 205 7.73 -12.92 -10.88
N ASN A 206 6.44 -12.98 -10.59
CA ASN A 206 5.39 -12.45 -11.45
C ASN A 206 4.27 -11.87 -10.59
N TRP A 207 3.79 -10.65 -10.89
CA TRP A 207 2.73 -9.99 -10.13
C TRP A 207 1.44 -10.82 -10.02
N LYS A 208 1.15 -11.72 -10.98
CA LYS A 208 -0.02 -12.59 -10.88
C LYS A 208 0.03 -13.58 -9.72
N ASP A 209 1.21 -13.87 -9.16
CA ASP A 209 1.33 -14.78 -8.01
C ASP A 209 1.03 -14.05 -6.69
N TRP A 210 0.98 -12.72 -6.72
CA TRP A 210 0.88 -11.83 -5.55
C TRP A 210 -0.37 -10.94 -5.55
N VAL A 211 -1.00 -10.77 -6.72
CA VAL A 211 -2.22 -9.96 -6.92
C VAL A 211 -3.22 -10.77 -7.74
N ASP A 212 -4.47 -10.82 -7.28
CA ASP A 212 -5.59 -11.52 -7.91
C ASP A 212 -5.87 -11.00 -9.33
N MET A 213 -5.55 -11.80 -10.35
CA MET A 213 -5.73 -11.45 -11.77
C MET A 213 -7.02 -12.01 -12.39
N LYS A 214 -7.96 -12.55 -11.60
CA LYS A 214 -9.16 -13.24 -12.13
C LYS A 214 -9.96 -12.44 -13.17
N ASP A 215 -10.12 -11.13 -12.94
CA ASP A 215 -10.85 -10.22 -13.84
C ASP A 215 -10.24 -10.13 -15.25
N LEU A 216 -8.96 -10.50 -15.42
CA LEU A 216 -8.26 -10.49 -16.71
C LEU A 216 -8.48 -11.77 -17.52
N GLN A 217 -8.94 -12.87 -16.92
CA GLN A 217 -8.99 -14.16 -17.62
C GLN A 217 -9.84 -14.14 -18.90
N PRO A 218 -11.07 -13.60 -18.91
CA PRO A 218 -11.85 -13.46 -20.15
C PRO A 218 -11.13 -12.58 -21.19
N LEU A 219 -10.41 -11.55 -20.75
CA LEU A 219 -9.68 -10.62 -21.64
C LEU A 219 -8.41 -11.25 -22.23
N ILE A 220 -7.80 -12.21 -21.52
CA ILE A 220 -6.71 -13.04 -22.03
C ILE A 220 -7.26 -14.02 -23.07
N GLU A 221 -8.47 -14.55 -22.91
CA GLU A 221 -9.09 -15.49 -23.86
C GLU A 221 -9.64 -14.79 -25.11
N GLU A 222 -10.40 -13.70 -24.95
CA GLU A 222 -11.04 -12.95 -26.03
C GLU A 222 -10.09 -12.05 -26.84
N LYS A 223 -8.93 -11.68 -26.26
CA LYS A 223 -7.90 -10.85 -26.90
C LYS A 223 -8.42 -9.51 -27.50
N PRO A 224 -9.24 -8.69 -26.80
CA PRO A 224 -9.72 -7.42 -27.34
C PRO A 224 -8.58 -6.41 -27.56
N ASP A 225 -8.72 -5.56 -28.58
CA ASP A 225 -7.90 -4.37 -28.78
C ASP A 225 -8.46 -3.17 -27.98
N CYS A 226 -7.76 -2.03 -27.96
CA CYS A 226 -8.19 -0.83 -27.23
C CYS A 226 -9.56 -0.27 -27.65
N PHE A 227 -10.03 -0.56 -28.87
CA PHE A 227 -11.33 -0.12 -29.38
C PHE A 227 -12.47 -1.08 -28.99
N ILE A 228 -12.20 -2.38 -28.90
CA ILE A 228 -13.13 -3.36 -28.34
C ILE A 228 -13.19 -3.19 -26.82
N ALA A 229 -12.05 -3.11 -26.15
CA ALA A 229 -11.95 -2.95 -24.70
C ALA A 229 -12.63 -1.67 -24.19
N GLY A 230 -12.68 -0.58 -24.96
CA GLY A 230 -13.33 0.67 -24.55
C GLY A 230 -14.85 0.62 -24.39
N VAL A 231 -15.51 -0.51 -24.69
CA VAL A 231 -16.91 -0.76 -24.29
C VAL A 231 -17.04 -1.27 -22.84
N LEU A 232 -15.94 -1.76 -22.24
CA LEU A 232 -15.95 -2.32 -20.88
C LEU A 232 -16.26 -1.21 -19.85
N GLY A 233 -17.41 -1.31 -19.20
CA GLY A 233 -17.90 -0.26 -18.29
C GLY A 233 -18.24 1.05 -19.00
N SER A 234 -18.65 1.01 -20.27
CA SER A 234 -19.02 2.18 -21.08
C SER A 234 -20.28 1.92 -21.91
N ASN A 235 -21.18 2.89 -21.97
CA ASN A 235 -22.36 2.85 -22.85
C ASN A 235 -22.03 3.28 -24.30
N VAL A 236 -20.79 3.68 -24.59
CA VAL A 236 -20.36 4.18 -25.90
C VAL A 236 -19.13 3.41 -26.37
N ARG A 237 -19.20 2.84 -27.57
CA ARG A 237 -18.07 2.13 -28.20
C ARG A 237 -17.07 3.13 -28.79
N THR A 238 -16.08 3.48 -27.98
CA THR A 238 -14.94 4.35 -28.31
C THR A 238 -13.64 3.67 -27.90
N GLU A 239 -12.51 4.15 -28.40
CA GLU A 239 -11.19 3.74 -27.92
C GLU A 239 -11.03 4.13 -26.45
N TRP A 240 -10.55 3.23 -25.58
CA TRP A 240 -10.38 3.52 -24.16
C TRP A 240 -9.27 4.58 -23.97
N PRO A 241 -9.53 5.74 -23.33
CA PRO A 241 -8.52 6.78 -23.13
C PRO A 241 -7.23 6.27 -22.45
N GLY A 242 -6.08 6.54 -23.08
CA GLY A 242 -4.77 6.13 -22.58
C GLY A 242 -4.41 4.65 -22.79
N CYS A 243 -5.25 3.87 -23.47
CA CYS A 243 -4.97 2.46 -23.75
C CYS A 243 -3.86 2.27 -24.79
N VAL A 244 -3.09 1.18 -24.66
CA VAL A 244 -2.02 0.80 -25.60
C VAL A 244 -2.28 -0.59 -26.19
N ASP A 245 -2.44 -0.67 -27.51
CA ASP A 245 -2.50 -1.93 -28.24
C ASP A 245 -1.13 -2.63 -28.22
N ALA A 246 -1.08 -3.84 -27.67
CA ALA A 246 0.15 -4.64 -27.61
C ALA A 246 0.59 -5.17 -28.98
N ASN A 247 -0.35 -5.36 -29.92
CA ASN A 247 -0.16 -6.14 -31.15
C ASN A 247 -0.21 -5.32 -32.46
N LEU A 248 0.45 -4.15 -32.48
CA LEU A 248 0.60 -3.33 -33.70
C LEU A 248 1.62 -3.88 -34.71
N SER A 249 2.36 -4.95 -34.40
CA SER A 249 3.49 -5.47 -35.20
C SER A 249 3.24 -6.83 -35.88
N GLY A 250 2.08 -7.01 -36.53
CA GLY A 250 1.86 -7.98 -37.62
C GLY A 250 1.80 -9.47 -37.28
N ASN A 251 2.52 -9.96 -36.28
CA ASN A 251 2.52 -11.35 -35.85
C ASN A 251 1.35 -11.60 -34.88
N LYS A 252 0.17 -11.93 -35.44
CA LYS A 252 -1.05 -12.24 -34.66
C LYS A 252 -1.00 -13.56 -33.87
N GLU A 253 0.07 -14.32 -33.97
CA GLU A 253 0.21 -15.61 -33.29
C GLU A 253 1.52 -15.69 -32.50
N LYS A 254 1.42 -16.01 -31.20
CA LYS A 254 2.03 -17.23 -30.60
C LYS A 254 1.90 -17.33 -29.08
N ASP A 255 1.60 -16.23 -28.37
CA ASP A 255 1.53 -16.24 -26.91
C ASP A 255 0.08 -16.24 -26.41
N LYS A 256 -0.41 -17.43 -26.01
CA LYS A 256 -1.78 -17.60 -25.50
C LYS A 256 -2.01 -16.85 -24.20
N ASP A 257 -0.96 -16.49 -23.46
CA ASP A 257 -1.07 -15.95 -22.10
C ASP A 257 -0.80 -14.43 -22.04
N LYS A 258 -0.86 -13.71 -23.17
CA LYS A 258 -0.67 -12.25 -23.20
C LYS A 258 -1.96 -11.49 -23.49
N LEU A 259 -2.18 -10.38 -22.79
CA LEU A 259 -3.22 -9.41 -23.14
C LEU A 259 -2.91 -8.73 -24.49
N ASN A 260 -3.97 -8.37 -25.22
CA ASN A 260 -3.85 -7.59 -26.46
C ASN A 260 -3.82 -6.07 -26.22
N PHE A 261 -4.19 -5.61 -25.03
CA PHE A 261 -4.21 -4.21 -24.62
C PHE A 261 -3.71 -4.06 -23.17
N TYR A 262 -3.18 -2.89 -22.82
CA TYR A 262 -2.78 -2.54 -21.45
C TYR A 262 -2.74 -1.02 -21.25
N PHE A 263 -2.47 -0.61 -20.02
CA PHE A 263 -2.14 0.78 -19.66
C PHE A 263 -0.76 0.85 -19.02
N ASP A 264 -0.05 1.96 -19.23
CA ASP A 264 1.26 2.25 -18.64
C ASP A 264 1.28 3.53 -17.78
N HIS A 265 0.09 4.10 -17.51
CA HIS A 265 -0.13 5.32 -16.74
C HIS A 265 -1.53 5.36 -16.09
N PRO A 266 -1.72 6.15 -15.01
CA PRO A 266 -3.03 6.37 -14.38
C PRO A 266 -4.06 6.96 -15.35
N ALA A 267 -5.33 6.90 -14.97
CA ALA A 267 -6.41 7.56 -15.71
C ALA A 267 -6.21 9.09 -15.71
N SER A 268 -6.33 9.72 -16.87
CA SER A 268 -6.29 11.18 -17.02
C SER A 268 -7.65 11.85 -16.83
N GLU A 269 -8.71 11.05 -16.79
CA GLU A 269 -10.11 11.45 -16.66
C GLU A 269 -10.78 10.55 -15.60
N HIS A 270 -11.95 10.93 -15.11
CA HIS A 270 -12.67 10.12 -14.13
C HIS A 270 -13.28 8.89 -14.82
N GLU A 271 -12.98 7.70 -14.30
CA GLU A 271 -13.49 6.43 -14.81
C GLU A 271 -14.27 5.69 -13.71
N SER A 272 -15.14 4.75 -14.09
CA SER A 272 -15.82 3.90 -13.11
C SER A 272 -14.82 3.00 -12.38
N GLN A 273 -15.11 2.63 -11.12
CA GLN A 273 -14.20 1.80 -10.31
C GLN A 273 -13.78 0.49 -11.01
N PHE A 274 -14.72 -0.12 -11.75
CA PHE A 274 -14.45 -1.30 -12.57
C PHE A 274 -13.38 -1.06 -13.65
N ARG A 275 -13.43 0.09 -14.34
CA ARG A 275 -12.44 0.48 -15.35
C ARG A 275 -11.08 0.76 -14.72
N LEU A 276 -11.05 1.41 -13.57
CA LEU A 276 -9.82 1.67 -12.81
C LEU A 276 -9.15 0.37 -12.32
N ASN A 277 -9.92 -0.60 -11.82
CA ASN A 277 -9.43 -1.93 -11.44
C ASN A 277 -8.81 -2.69 -12.64
N LEU A 278 -9.48 -2.69 -13.80
CA LEU A 278 -8.92 -3.29 -15.02
C LEU A 278 -7.66 -2.55 -15.49
N ARG A 279 -7.61 -1.22 -15.39
CA ARG A 279 -6.43 -0.40 -15.69
C ARG A 279 -5.24 -0.79 -14.80
N ALA A 280 -5.46 -0.91 -13.49
CA ALA A 280 -4.49 -1.38 -12.51
C ALA A 280 -3.95 -2.79 -12.85
N LYS A 281 -4.85 -3.76 -13.03
CA LYS A 281 -4.48 -5.16 -13.28
C LYS A 281 -3.76 -5.37 -14.62
N THR A 282 -4.25 -4.76 -15.71
CA THR A 282 -3.59 -4.89 -17.03
C THR A 282 -2.18 -4.26 -17.05
N TYR A 283 -1.97 -3.17 -16.29
CA TYR A 283 -0.66 -2.58 -16.03
C TYR A 283 0.29 -3.55 -15.31
N LEU A 284 -0.15 -4.11 -14.16
CA LEU A 284 0.62 -5.08 -13.38
C LEU A 284 1.00 -6.32 -14.19
N TYR A 285 0.04 -6.82 -14.98
CA TYR A 285 0.22 -8.00 -15.82
C TYR A 285 1.23 -7.78 -16.95
N SER A 286 1.13 -6.64 -17.64
CA SER A 286 1.82 -6.44 -18.92
C SER A 286 3.16 -5.72 -18.78
N VAL A 287 3.18 -4.59 -18.07
CA VAL A 287 4.30 -3.62 -18.14
C VAL A 287 4.97 -3.30 -16.81
N ALA A 288 4.32 -3.55 -15.67
CA ALA A 288 4.96 -3.30 -14.38
C ALA A 288 6.30 -4.08 -14.26
N PRO A 289 7.35 -3.46 -13.71
CA PRO A 289 8.59 -4.14 -13.36
C PRO A 289 8.35 -5.07 -12.16
N ASN A 290 9.27 -5.99 -11.95
CA ASN A 290 9.34 -6.75 -10.71
C ASN A 290 9.78 -5.82 -9.56
N PRO A 291 9.41 -6.10 -8.29
CA PRO A 291 9.96 -5.40 -7.14
C PRO A 291 11.49 -5.60 -7.07
N SER A 292 12.21 -4.65 -6.48
CA SER A 292 13.68 -4.67 -6.37
C SER A 292 14.19 -5.77 -5.44
N SER A 293 13.44 -6.03 -4.36
CA SER A 293 13.66 -7.13 -3.43
C SER A 293 12.35 -7.61 -2.82
N LEU A 294 12.36 -8.79 -2.20
CA LEU A 294 11.31 -9.25 -1.29
C LEU A 294 11.86 -9.17 0.13
N VAL A 295 11.08 -8.62 1.07
CA VAL A 295 11.45 -8.52 2.49
C VAL A 295 10.41 -9.25 3.31
N TYR A 296 10.78 -10.34 3.97
CA TYR A 296 9.89 -11.14 4.80
C TYR A 296 10.08 -10.77 6.27
N LEU A 297 9.01 -10.39 6.94
CA LEU A 297 9.01 -10.05 8.36
C LEU A 297 8.72 -11.30 9.20
N LEU A 298 9.54 -11.57 10.21
CA LEU A 298 9.48 -12.79 11.04
C LEU A 298 9.85 -12.43 12.50
N LYS A 299 8.86 -12.13 13.34
CA LYS A 299 9.03 -11.51 14.68
C LYS A 299 9.94 -10.29 14.58
N ASP A 300 11.13 -10.37 15.16
CA ASP A 300 12.18 -9.33 15.23
C ASP A 300 13.12 -9.36 14.01
N LEU A 301 13.01 -10.37 13.14
CA LEU A 301 13.87 -10.57 11.97
C LEU A 301 13.23 -10.00 10.70
N ALA A 302 14.07 -9.52 9.80
CA ALA A 302 13.70 -9.19 8.41
C ALA A 302 14.64 -9.90 7.44
N LEU A 303 14.09 -10.73 6.55
CA LEU A 303 14.86 -11.46 5.55
C LEU A 303 14.70 -10.82 4.18
N ILE A 304 15.82 -10.43 3.56
CA ILE A 304 15.83 -9.76 2.27
C ILE A 304 16.30 -10.75 1.20
N SER A 305 15.48 -11.00 0.18
CA SER A 305 15.85 -11.80 -0.98
C SER A 305 15.86 -10.96 -2.26
N LYS A 306 16.75 -11.33 -3.20
CA LYS A 306 16.86 -10.63 -4.48
C LYS A 306 15.82 -11.19 -5.46
N VAL A 307 15.28 -10.31 -6.30
CA VAL A 307 14.39 -10.69 -7.40
C VAL A 307 15.15 -10.63 -8.72
N ASN A 308 14.86 -11.55 -9.63
CA ASN A 308 15.36 -11.48 -10.99
C ASN A 308 14.61 -10.38 -11.76
N GLU A 309 15.27 -9.24 -11.96
CA GLU A 309 14.73 -8.06 -12.66
C GLU A 309 14.14 -8.37 -14.04
N ASN A 310 14.72 -9.36 -14.76
CA ASN A 310 14.28 -9.77 -16.10
C ASN A 310 13.38 -11.02 -16.07
N GLY A 311 13.24 -11.66 -14.92
CA GLY A 311 12.57 -12.95 -14.75
C GLY A 311 11.09 -12.80 -14.40
N LYS A 312 10.22 -12.59 -15.41
CA LYS A 312 8.75 -12.59 -15.26
C LYS A 312 8.12 -13.99 -15.17
N LYS A 313 8.82 -14.97 -14.57
CA LYS A 313 8.31 -16.33 -14.41
C LYS A 313 7.54 -16.46 -13.10
N ASP A 314 6.38 -17.09 -13.20
CA ASP A 314 5.54 -17.42 -12.05
C ASP A 314 6.05 -18.64 -11.25
N VAL A 315 5.43 -18.91 -10.09
CA VAL A 315 5.76 -20.06 -9.22
C VAL A 315 5.72 -21.43 -9.92
N ILE A 316 4.94 -21.56 -11.01
CA ILE A 316 4.83 -22.79 -11.82
C ILE A 316 6.00 -22.85 -12.83
N ARG A 317 6.14 -21.82 -13.68
CA ARG A 317 7.15 -21.72 -14.76
C ARG A 317 8.58 -21.54 -14.25
N SER A 318 8.74 -21.16 -12.99
CA SER A 318 10.02 -21.13 -12.28
C SER A 318 10.45 -22.50 -11.75
N GLY A 319 9.54 -23.48 -11.68
CA GLY A 319 9.79 -24.79 -11.08
C GLY A 319 9.80 -24.80 -9.54
N MET A 320 9.53 -23.68 -8.86
CA MET A 320 9.44 -23.65 -7.39
C MET A 320 8.33 -24.55 -6.88
N LEU A 321 7.18 -24.54 -7.56
CA LEU A 321 6.05 -25.41 -7.26
C LEU A 321 6.42 -26.90 -7.38
N GLU A 322 6.96 -27.31 -8.54
CA GLU A 322 7.37 -28.70 -8.79
C GLU A 322 8.39 -29.17 -7.76
N LYS A 323 9.37 -28.33 -7.44
CA LYS A 323 10.38 -28.61 -6.41
C LYS A 323 9.74 -28.76 -5.02
N PHE A 324 8.83 -27.87 -4.62
CA PHE A 324 8.13 -27.97 -3.33
C PHE A 324 7.40 -29.31 -3.20
N ILE A 325 6.62 -29.68 -4.22
CA ILE A 325 5.86 -30.94 -4.21
C ILE A 325 6.80 -32.12 -4.09
N LYS A 326 7.86 -32.17 -4.90
CA LYS A 326 8.87 -33.24 -4.88
C LYS A 326 9.56 -33.34 -3.53
N ASP A 327 10.00 -32.23 -2.95
CA ASP A 327 10.66 -32.20 -1.65
C ASP A 327 9.70 -32.70 -0.55
N LYS A 328 8.40 -32.35 -0.61
CA LYS A 328 7.40 -32.82 0.35
C LYS A 328 7.11 -34.31 0.22
N MET A 329 6.95 -34.82 -1.00
CA MET A 329 6.77 -36.25 -1.23
C MET A 329 7.97 -37.08 -0.75
N GLN A 330 9.20 -36.54 -0.87
CA GLN A 330 10.43 -37.25 -0.51
C GLN A 330 10.78 -37.17 0.98
N ASN A 331 10.52 -36.05 1.65
CA ASN A 331 10.94 -35.84 3.04
C ASN A 331 9.85 -36.17 4.08
N ASP A 332 8.57 -36.01 3.72
CA ASP A 332 7.45 -36.12 4.66
C ASP A 332 6.62 -37.42 4.45
N ASP A 333 7.07 -38.32 3.57
CA ASP A 333 6.41 -39.58 3.15
C ASP A 333 4.94 -39.39 2.72
N MET A 334 4.69 -38.32 1.97
CA MET A 334 3.36 -37.96 1.48
C MET A 334 3.18 -38.34 0.01
N SER A 335 2.04 -38.92 -0.35
CA SER A 335 1.65 -39.07 -1.76
C SER A 335 1.40 -37.70 -2.42
N TYR A 336 1.48 -37.63 -3.75
CA TYR A 336 1.14 -36.42 -4.51
C TYR A 336 -0.26 -35.89 -4.13
N GLN A 337 -1.26 -36.77 -4.04
CA GLN A 337 -2.63 -36.39 -3.64
C GLN A 337 -2.70 -35.85 -2.19
N GLN A 338 -1.90 -36.36 -1.26
CA GLN A 338 -1.84 -35.80 0.11
C GLN A 338 -1.12 -34.45 0.16
N VAL A 339 -0.02 -34.29 -0.60
CA VAL A 339 0.65 -32.99 -0.72
C VAL A 339 -0.32 -31.99 -1.34
N ILE A 340 -0.96 -32.33 -2.46
CA ILE A 340 -1.76 -31.35 -3.18
C ILE A 340 -3.04 -30.96 -2.48
N ASN A 341 -3.64 -31.83 -1.67
CA ASN A 341 -4.88 -31.53 -0.93
C ASN A 341 -4.64 -31.08 0.51
N GLY A 342 -3.40 -31.20 1.02
CA GLY A 342 -3.03 -30.87 2.39
C GLY A 342 -3.14 -29.38 2.74
N PRO A 343 -3.30 -29.02 4.03
CA PRO A 343 -3.48 -27.64 4.46
C PRO A 343 -2.18 -26.81 4.35
N ILE A 344 -2.32 -25.51 4.06
CA ILE A 344 -1.21 -24.55 4.04
C ILE A 344 -0.87 -24.13 5.47
N ASN A 345 0.25 -24.62 6.02
CA ASN A 345 0.77 -24.16 7.31
C ASN A 345 1.96 -23.20 7.12
N ILE A 346 1.64 -21.93 6.87
CA ILE A 346 2.62 -20.85 6.69
C ILE A 346 3.39 -20.53 7.99
N TYR A 347 2.76 -20.73 9.17
CA TYR A 347 3.37 -20.51 10.48
C TYR A 347 4.50 -21.51 10.76
N SER A 348 4.30 -22.78 10.41
CA SER A 348 5.31 -23.83 10.53
C SER A 348 6.51 -23.54 9.63
N ALA A 349 6.28 -23.11 8.39
CA ALA A 349 7.35 -22.71 7.47
C ALA A 349 8.12 -21.47 7.97
N ALA A 350 7.43 -20.46 8.52
CA ALA A 350 8.06 -19.32 9.17
C ALA A 350 8.91 -19.73 10.40
N GLY A 351 8.36 -20.59 11.26
CA GLY A 351 9.06 -21.11 12.44
C GLY A 351 10.27 -21.99 12.10
N GLU A 352 10.22 -22.75 11.01
CA GLU A 352 11.37 -23.50 10.50
C GLU A 352 12.53 -22.56 10.13
N ILE A 353 12.23 -21.47 9.42
CA ILE A 353 13.21 -20.45 9.04
C ILE A 353 13.82 -19.81 10.29
N GLU A 354 13.00 -19.41 11.26
CA GLU A 354 13.46 -18.86 12.55
C GLU A 354 14.39 -19.82 13.28
N ASN A 355 14.01 -21.10 13.40
CA ASN A 355 14.82 -22.11 14.05
C ASN A 355 16.16 -22.31 13.34
N LEU A 356 16.18 -22.35 12.00
CA LEU A 356 17.41 -22.46 11.19
C LEU A 356 18.33 -21.25 11.33
N LEU A 357 17.79 -20.06 11.60
CA LEU A 357 18.55 -18.83 11.81
C LEU A 357 19.05 -18.69 13.25
N ASN A 358 18.21 -18.98 14.24
CA ASN A 358 18.60 -18.96 15.66
C ASN A 358 19.72 -19.98 15.94
N ASP A 359 19.64 -21.18 15.34
CA ASP A 359 20.72 -22.19 15.33
C ASP A 359 22.07 -21.68 14.80
N LYS A 360 22.05 -20.59 14.02
CA LYS A 360 23.24 -19.93 13.48
C LYS A 360 23.65 -18.75 14.35
N ILE A 361 22.70 -17.88 14.73
CA ILE A 361 22.96 -16.72 15.60
C ILE A 361 23.62 -17.16 16.91
N VAL A 362 23.13 -18.21 17.57
CA VAL A 362 23.73 -18.74 18.81
C VAL A 362 25.19 -19.21 18.62
N LYS A 363 25.55 -19.70 17.43
CA LYS A 363 26.94 -20.11 17.10
C LYS A 363 27.84 -18.95 16.71
N ASP A 364 27.26 -17.95 16.05
CA ASP A 364 27.95 -16.70 15.75
C ASP A 364 28.12 -15.87 17.04
N GLU A 365 27.25 -15.99 18.05
CA GLU A 365 27.39 -15.34 19.37
C GLU A 365 28.49 -15.94 20.26
N GLU A 366 28.75 -17.25 20.19
CA GLU A 366 29.93 -17.86 20.85
C GLU A 366 31.26 -17.38 20.24
N SER A 367 31.23 -16.79 19.02
CA SER A 367 32.41 -16.25 18.33
C SER A 367 32.43 -14.71 18.21
N ILE A 368 31.28 -14.06 18.41
CA ILE A 368 31.09 -12.60 18.47
C ILE A 368 30.46 -12.29 19.83
N GLY A 369 31.32 -12.08 20.83
CA GLY A 369 30.87 -11.79 22.19
C GLY A 369 29.92 -10.59 22.25
N SER A 370 28.76 -10.77 22.90
CA SER A 370 27.79 -9.75 23.30
C SER A 370 26.73 -9.30 22.27
N LEU A 371 25.97 -10.23 21.69
CA LEU A 371 24.64 -9.94 21.09
C LEU A 371 23.44 -10.53 21.88
N SER A 372 23.64 -11.59 22.67
CA SER A 372 22.57 -12.36 23.35
C SER A 372 21.80 -11.63 24.46
N ASN A 373 22.31 -10.49 24.94
CA ASN A 373 21.76 -9.76 26.08
C ASN A 373 21.11 -8.42 25.70
N ALA A 374 20.80 -8.21 24.42
CA ALA A 374 20.04 -7.06 23.94
C ALA A 374 18.54 -7.12 24.28
N LYS A 375 18.20 -7.42 25.55
CA LYS A 375 17.01 -6.84 26.21
C LYS A 375 17.26 -5.33 26.32
N THR A 376 17.23 -4.65 25.18
CA THR A 376 17.46 -3.22 25.11
C THR A 376 16.15 -2.55 25.51
N LEU A 377 15.93 -2.47 26.82
CA LEU A 377 14.95 -1.61 27.47
C LEU A 377 15.28 -0.18 27.05
N GLN A 378 14.75 0.23 25.91
CA GLN A 378 14.90 1.57 25.37
C GLN A 378 13.59 2.30 25.63
N ALA A 379 13.55 2.99 26.77
CA ALA A 379 12.56 4.01 27.06
C ALA A 379 12.51 5.10 25.96
N GLN A 380 13.67 5.42 25.39
CA GLN A 380 13.90 6.60 24.55
C GLN A 380 14.86 6.33 23.39
N VAL A 381 14.73 7.09 22.30
CA VAL A 381 15.60 7.04 21.11
C VAL A 381 16.16 8.43 20.80
N ASP A 382 17.47 8.60 20.96
CA ASP A 382 18.15 9.87 20.66
C ASP A 382 18.20 10.19 19.15
N LEU A 383 17.95 11.47 18.84
CA LEU A 383 18.01 12.03 17.49
C LEU A 383 19.09 13.13 17.43
N PRO A 384 20.38 12.80 17.18
CA PRO A 384 21.39 13.82 16.98
C PRO A 384 21.11 14.59 15.67
N ILE A 385 21.40 15.90 15.68
CA ILE A 385 21.13 16.81 14.55
C ILE A 385 21.73 16.35 13.21
N SER A 386 22.82 15.57 13.26
CA SER A 386 23.47 14.97 12.08
C SER A 386 22.56 14.05 11.27
N LYS A 387 21.61 13.33 11.92
CA LYS A 387 20.64 12.46 11.23
C LYS A 387 19.76 13.23 10.23
N PHE A 388 19.61 14.54 10.40
CA PHE A 388 18.77 15.41 9.57
C PHE A 388 19.55 16.15 8.47
N GLU A 389 20.86 15.95 8.35
CA GLU A 389 21.66 16.67 7.37
C GLU A 389 21.47 16.09 5.96
N MET A 390 21.21 16.97 4.99
CA MET A 390 21.02 16.57 3.59
C MET A 390 21.90 17.40 2.64
N THR A 391 22.63 16.69 1.78
CA THR A 391 23.40 17.27 0.68
C THR A 391 22.50 17.60 -0.50
N VAL A 392 22.75 18.74 -1.14
CA VAL A 392 21.94 19.25 -2.25
C VAL A 392 22.20 18.45 -3.53
N ASP A 393 21.17 17.83 -4.10
CA ASP A 393 21.24 17.18 -5.41
C ASP A 393 20.59 18.08 -6.49
N LYS A 394 21.43 18.78 -7.27
CA LYS A 394 20.99 19.67 -8.36
C LYS A 394 20.11 18.99 -9.43
N LYS A 395 20.19 17.66 -9.60
CA LYS A 395 19.35 16.89 -10.53
C LYS A 395 17.98 16.66 -9.90
N LYS A 396 17.92 16.25 -8.64
CA LYS A 396 16.66 16.09 -7.88
C LYS A 396 15.95 17.43 -7.63
N SER A 397 16.66 18.50 -7.24
CA SER A 397 16.04 19.83 -7.05
C SER A 397 15.35 20.34 -8.33
N LYS A 398 15.93 20.05 -9.52
CA LYS A 398 15.30 20.39 -10.81
C LYS A 398 14.04 19.58 -11.09
N LEU A 399 13.98 18.33 -10.65
CA LEU A 399 12.78 17.49 -10.80
C LEU A 399 11.69 17.95 -9.83
N ALA A 400 12.03 18.23 -8.57
CA ALA A 400 11.13 18.84 -7.59
C ALA A 400 10.52 20.16 -8.10
N ALA A 401 11.35 21.05 -8.66
CA ALA A 401 10.89 22.32 -9.23
C ALA A 401 9.99 22.14 -10.48
N ALA A 402 10.18 21.08 -11.27
CA ALA A 402 9.31 20.77 -12.40
C ALA A 402 7.94 20.23 -11.95
N ALA A 403 7.93 19.31 -10.97
CA ALA A 403 6.71 18.77 -10.36
C ALA A 403 5.85 19.88 -9.74
N PHE A 404 6.48 20.87 -9.08
CA PHE A 404 5.79 22.05 -8.54
C PHE A 404 5.03 22.86 -9.60
N GLN A 405 5.58 23.02 -10.81
CA GLN A 405 5.02 23.89 -11.85
C GLN A 405 3.87 23.27 -12.64
N SER A 406 3.67 21.95 -12.55
CA SER A 406 2.73 21.21 -13.39
C SER A 406 2.09 20.10 -12.56
N GLY A 407 0.85 20.29 -12.09
CA GLY A 407 0.12 19.28 -11.29
C GLY A 407 -0.05 17.93 -12.01
N SER A 408 0.05 17.89 -13.34
CA SER A 408 0.14 16.64 -14.13
C SER A 408 1.50 15.93 -14.05
N GLN A 409 2.44 16.41 -13.23
CA GLN A 409 3.78 15.84 -13.00
C GLN A 409 4.02 15.45 -11.53
N GLN A 410 2.98 15.44 -10.67
CA GLN A 410 3.09 14.84 -9.33
C GLN A 410 3.49 13.37 -9.47
N TYR A 411 4.38 12.89 -8.60
CA TYR A 411 4.87 11.51 -8.68
C TYR A 411 3.78 10.53 -8.23
N PHE A 412 3.18 10.80 -7.08
CA PHE A 412 2.05 10.02 -6.60
C PHE A 412 0.76 10.49 -7.28
N GLN A 413 -0.06 9.52 -7.69
CA GLN A 413 -1.29 9.76 -8.44
C GLN A 413 -2.42 8.92 -7.85
N ASP A 414 -3.36 9.63 -7.22
CA ASP A 414 -4.56 9.05 -6.63
C ASP A 414 -5.61 8.75 -7.72
N VAL A 415 -6.57 7.89 -7.41
CA VAL A 415 -7.58 7.46 -8.41
C VAL A 415 -8.65 8.53 -8.67
N LEU A 416 -9.07 8.64 -9.93
CA LEU A 416 -10.11 9.55 -10.41
C LEU A 416 -11.39 8.75 -10.68
N ILE A 417 -12.33 8.79 -9.74
CA ILE A 417 -13.54 7.96 -9.75
C ILE A 417 -14.74 8.75 -10.29
N GLN A 418 -15.51 8.09 -11.16
CA GLN A 418 -16.88 8.46 -11.49
C GLN A 418 -17.85 7.44 -10.86
N ASP A 419 -18.80 7.90 -10.05
CA ASP A 419 -19.86 7.03 -9.50
C ASP A 419 -20.99 6.75 -10.51
N SER A 420 -21.96 5.92 -10.10
CA SER A 420 -23.17 5.60 -10.87
C SER A 420 -24.09 6.80 -11.14
N ASN A 421 -23.92 7.91 -10.42
CA ASN A 421 -24.68 9.16 -10.59
C ASN A 421 -23.95 10.18 -11.49
N ASN A 422 -22.76 9.84 -11.99
CA ASN A 422 -21.82 10.71 -12.71
C ASN A 422 -21.16 11.81 -11.86
N ASN A 423 -21.13 11.65 -10.53
CA ASN A 423 -20.29 12.46 -9.66
C ASN A 423 -18.82 12.08 -9.86
N ASN A 424 -17.96 13.08 -10.01
CA ASN A 424 -16.53 12.92 -10.24
C ASN A 424 -15.76 13.34 -8.98
N PHE A 425 -14.94 12.45 -8.43
CA PHE A 425 -14.14 12.72 -7.22
C PHE A 425 -12.82 11.96 -7.25
N ARG A 426 -11.88 12.39 -6.40
CA ARG A 426 -10.56 11.77 -6.21
C ARG A 426 -10.58 11.01 -4.89
N GLU A 427 -10.00 9.81 -4.88
CA GLU A 427 -9.87 8.98 -3.67
C GLU A 427 -8.42 8.56 -3.42
N ALA A 428 -8.03 8.54 -2.14
CA ALA A 428 -6.66 8.32 -1.65
C ALA A 428 -6.22 6.84 -1.76
N TYR A 429 -6.10 6.35 -2.99
CA TYR A 429 -5.60 5.01 -3.32
C TYR A 429 -4.57 5.08 -4.44
N ASP A 430 -3.55 4.23 -4.37
CA ASP A 430 -2.58 4.01 -5.43
C ASP A 430 -3.24 3.32 -6.64
N TRP A 431 -3.22 4.01 -7.78
CA TRP A 431 -3.86 3.55 -9.01
C TRP A 431 -3.35 2.20 -9.55
N ARG A 432 -2.17 1.74 -9.16
CA ARG A 432 -1.58 0.46 -9.64
C ARG A 432 -2.19 -0.75 -8.95
N PHE A 433 -2.78 -0.56 -7.76
CA PHE A 433 -3.31 -1.62 -6.90
C PHE A 433 -4.79 -1.41 -6.53
N PHE A 434 -5.40 -0.31 -6.99
CA PHE A 434 -6.80 0.00 -6.74
C PHE A 434 -7.75 -1.11 -7.26
N LYS A 435 -8.58 -1.63 -6.36
CA LYS A 435 -9.60 -2.65 -6.65
C LYS A 435 -11.03 -2.10 -6.62
N LYS A 436 -11.36 -1.37 -5.55
CA LYS A 436 -12.62 -0.67 -5.30
C LYS A 436 -12.43 0.29 -4.12
N THR A 437 -13.35 1.23 -3.92
CA THR A 437 -13.43 1.99 -2.66
C THR A 437 -13.86 1.07 -1.51
N ILE A 438 -13.47 1.47 -0.30
CA ILE A 438 -13.81 0.82 0.95
C ILE A 438 -14.63 1.84 1.75
N ASP A 439 -15.93 1.78 1.51
CA ASP A 439 -16.91 2.75 1.99
C ASP A 439 -17.31 2.50 3.45
N ASP A 440 -17.10 1.28 3.94
CA ASP A 440 -17.26 0.92 5.35
C ASP A 440 -16.02 1.36 6.15
N GLU A 441 -16.22 2.30 7.05
CA GLU A 441 -15.17 2.93 7.85
C GLU A 441 -14.51 1.91 8.82
N SER A 442 -15.26 0.92 9.32
CA SER A 442 -14.73 -0.17 10.16
C SER A 442 -13.73 -1.02 9.37
N THR A 443 -14.14 -1.56 8.22
CA THR A 443 -13.26 -2.30 7.29
C THR A 443 -12.04 -1.47 6.90
N ARG A 444 -12.22 -0.18 6.58
CA ARG A 444 -11.14 0.71 6.19
C ARG A 444 -10.13 0.89 7.34
N HIS A 445 -10.59 1.02 8.58
CA HIS A 445 -9.75 1.10 9.77
C HIS A 445 -8.98 -0.21 10.02
N GLN A 446 -9.63 -1.39 9.89
CA GLN A 446 -8.97 -2.70 10.00
C GLN A 446 -7.81 -2.87 9.00
N LEU A 447 -7.92 -2.27 7.80
CA LEU A 447 -6.88 -2.32 6.78
C LEU A 447 -5.75 -1.32 7.02
N LEU A 448 -6.08 -0.11 7.52
CA LEU A 448 -5.08 0.85 7.96
C LEU A 448 -4.30 0.34 9.18
N HIS A 449 -4.94 -0.38 10.10
CA HIS A 449 -4.30 -1.09 11.21
C HIS A 449 -3.20 -2.06 10.72
N GLN A 450 -3.53 -2.91 9.74
CA GLN A 450 -2.57 -3.85 9.13
C GLN A 450 -1.41 -3.13 8.43
N LEU A 451 -1.67 -2.02 7.73
CA LEU A 451 -0.64 -1.14 7.15
C LEU A 451 0.29 -0.54 8.21
N ILE A 452 -0.28 0.02 9.29
CA ILE A 452 0.46 0.62 10.41
C ILE A 452 1.36 -0.43 11.08
N ARG A 453 0.81 -1.60 11.41
CA ARG A 453 1.57 -2.69 12.06
C ARG A 453 2.67 -3.24 11.17
N GLY A 454 2.43 -3.36 9.86
CA GLY A 454 3.44 -3.74 8.87
C GLY A 454 4.60 -2.74 8.78
N TRP A 455 4.31 -1.44 8.77
CA TRP A 455 5.33 -0.38 8.75
C TRP A 455 6.14 -0.32 10.05
N LEU A 456 5.48 -0.40 11.21
CA LEU A 456 6.14 -0.42 12.52
C LEU A 456 7.05 -1.65 12.66
N GLN A 457 6.62 -2.84 12.24
CA GLN A 457 7.49 -4.03 12.24
C GLN A 457 8.68 -3.88 11.30
N MET A 458 8.43 -3.45 10.06
CA MET A 458 9.47 -3.29 9.06
C MET A 458 10.54 -2.29 9.52
N THR A 459 10.13 -1.16 10.09
CA THR A 459 11.07 -0.14 10.57
C THR A 459 11.82 -0.59 11.81
N ASN A 460 11.17 -1.29 12.75
CA ASN A 460 11.84 -1.90 13.91
C ASN A 460 12.89 -2.94 13.48
N ASN A 461 12.51 -3.93 12.67
CA ASN A 461 13.37 -5.05 12.27
C ASN A 461 14.54 -4.64 11.36
N LEU A 462 14.39 -3.54 10.61
CA LEU A 462 15.46 -2.97 9.80
C LEU A 462 16.27 -1.89 10.53
N GLY A 463 15.88 -1.49 11.75
CA GLY A 463 16.51 -0.40 12.49
C GLY A 463 16.42 0.95 11.75
N ILE A 464 15.23 1.29 11.25
CA ILE A 464 14.90 2.57 10.61
C ILE A 464 14.23 3.45 11.68
N THR A 465 14.76 4.64 11.94
CA THR A 465 14.15 5.55 12.93
C THR A 465 12.89 6.19 12.33
N THR A 466 11.72 5.96 12.93
CA THR A 466 10.45 6.60 12.54
C THR A 466 9.63 6.95 13.78
N TRP A 467 8.75 7.96 13.68
CA TRP A 467 7.79 8.32 14.73
C TRP A 467 6.44 8.75 14.15
N LEU A 468 5.39 8.70 14.98
CA LEU A 468 4.06 9.18 14.62
C LEU A 468 4.08 10.69 14.38
N SER A 469 3.46 11.12 13.29
CA SER A 469 3.32 12.53 12.93
C SER A 469 1.84 12.84 12.65
N GLN A 470 1.54 14.14 12.53
CA GLN A 470 0.25 14.64 12.04
C GLN A 470 -0.97 13.97 12.70
N GLU A 471 -1.94 13.48 11.91
CA GLU A 471 -3.20 12.89 12.35
C GLU A 471 -2.99 11.56 13.11
N SER A 472 -1.92 10.81 12.81
CA SER A 472 -1.57 9.60 13.58
C SER A 472 -1.09 9.93 14.99
N LEU A 473 -0.32 11.03 15.15
CA LEU A 473 0.03 11.54 16.47
C LEU A 473 -1.20 12.08 17.23
N LEU A 474 -2.16 12.69 16.52
CA LEU A 474 -3.41 13.18 17.09
C LEU A 474 -4.29 12.03 17.61
N GLY A 475 -4.45 10.96 16.83
CA GLY A 475 -5.17 9.74 17.24
C GLY A 475 -4.51 9.06 18.45
N TRP A 476 -3.20 8.80 18.36
CA TRP A 476 -2.43 8.23 19.47
C TRP A 476 -2.62 9.01 20.78
N ASN A 477 -2.61 10.34 20.73
CA ASN A 477 -2.76 11.18 21.90
C ASN A 477 -4.13 11.03 22.61
N LYS A 478 -5.17 10.59 21.89
CA LYS A 478 -6.48 10.29 22.46
C LYS A 478 -6.51 8.93 23.13
N ASN A 479 -6.23 7.85 22.41
CA ASN A 479 -6.39 6.48 22.92
C ASN A 479 -5.42 5.43 22.35
N GLY A 480 -4.34 5.85 21.67
CA GLY A 480 -3.33 4.93 21.14
C GLY A 480 -3.72 4.25 19.83
N LEU A 481 -4.79 4.71 19.18
CA LEU A 481 -5.29 4.22 17.89
C LEU A 481 -5.33 5.36 16.86
N LEU A 482 -5.39 5.04 15.58
CA LEU A 482 -5.76 5.97 14.52
C LEU A 482 -7.22 6.40 14.73
N SER A 483 -7.56 7.67 14.46
CA SER A 483 -8.95 8.11 14.64
C SER A 483 -9.87 7.49 13.57
N PRO A 484 -11.13 7.14 13.86
CA PRO A 484 -11.96 6.32 12.95
C PRO A 484 -12.11 6.89 11.53
N TRP A 485 -12.21 8.21 11.41
CA TRP A 485 -12.41 8.93 10.15
C TRP A 485 -11.13 9.13 9.32
N GLU A 486 -9.94 8.79 9.83
CA GLU A 486 -8.68 9.06 9.13
C GLU A 486 -8.50 8.12 7.94
N ARG A 487 -8.21 8.69 6.76
CA ARG A 487 -8.12 7.93 5.49
C ARG A 487 -6.74 7.32 5.24
N THR A 488 -5.73 7.77 5.95
CA THR A 488 -4.34 7.29 5.87
C THR A 488 -3.65 7.47 7.23
N ALA A 489 -2.40 7.03 7.34
CA ALA A 489 -1.55 7.24 8.52
C ALA A 489 -0.28 8.01 8.13
N HIS A 490 0.26 8.79 9.07
CA HIS A 490 1.35 9.72 8.81
C HIS A 490 2.54 9.47 9.73
N PHE A 491 3.70 9.22 9.12
CA PHE A 491 4.96 9.03 9.82
C PHE A 491 6.02 10.00 9.31
N ASP A 492 6.95 10.36 10.19
CA ASP A 492 8.17 11.04 9.80
C ASP A 492 9.39 10.14 10.08
N VAL A 493 10.46 10.40 9.33
CA VAL A 493 11.79 9.78 9.50
C VAL A 493 12.86 10.87 9.36
N PRO A 494 14.07 10.69 9.94
CA PRO A 494 15.16 11.63 9.71
C PRO A 494 15.76 11.45 8.30
N ALA A 495 16.44 12.48 7.80
CA ALA A 495 17.01 12.50 6.45
C ALA A 495 17.95 11.33 6.14
N GLU A 496 18.69 10.83 7.12
CA GLU A 496 19.55 9.65 7.00
C GLU A 496 18.76 8.38 6.68
N ASP A 497 17.70 8.11 7.45
CA ASP A 497 16.83 6.94 7.26
C ASP A 497 15.99 7.04 5.98
N MET A 498 15.52 8.23 5.60
CA MET A 498 14.86 8.42 4.28
C MET A 498 15.83 8.11 3.12
N LYS A 499 17.11 8.49 3.21
CA LYS A 499 18.11 8.08 2.20
C LYS A 499 18.28 6.56 2.18
N ARG A 500 18.33 5.91 3.34
CA ARG A 500 18.47 4.44 3.46
C ARG A 500 17.27 3.71 2.88
N LEU A 501 16.05 4.18 3.13
CA LEU A 501 14.83 3.71 2.48
C LEU A 501 14.92 3.88 0.96
N ALA A 502 15.29 5.07 0.48
CA ALA A 502 15.42 5.37 -0.94
C ALA A 502 16.49 4.53 -1.67
N SER A 503 17.64 4.27 -1.04
CA SER A 503 18.78 3.57 -1.65
C SER A 503 18.67 2.05 -1.58
N SER A 504 18.02 1.52 -0.55
CA SER A 504 18.11 0.10 -0.18
C SER A 504 16.78 -0.64 -0.23
N PHE A 505 15.66 0.08 -0.13
CA PHE A 505 14.32 -0.52 0.00
C PHE A 505 13.26 0.05 -0.96
N ASN A 506 13.60 1.03 -1.80
CA ASN A 506 12.67 1.54 -2.81
C ASN A 506 12.29 0.43 -3.80
N GLN A 507 10.99 0.33 -4.12
CA GLN A 507 10.37 -0.74 -4.91
C GLN A 507 10.49 -2.15 -4.29
N SER A 508 10.83 -2.28 -3.00
CA SER A 508 10.80 -3.58 -2.32
C SER A 508 9.36 -3.94 -1.94
N LEU A 509 8.99 -5.21 -2.15
CA LEU A 509 7.74 -5.78 -1.64
C LEU A 509 8.00 -6.37 -0.25
N ILE A 510 7.25 -5.90 0.74
CA ILE A 510 7.32 -6.34 2.13
C ILE A 510 6.18 -7.32 2.37
N ILE A 511 6.53 -8.51 2.85
CA ILE A 511 5.61 -9.59 3.20
C ILE A 511 5.47 -9.56 4.71
N GLN A 512 4.25 -9.33 5.20
CA GLN A 512 3.96 -9.30 6.63
C GLN A 512 4.25 -10.66 7.29
N ASP A 513 4.54 -10.61 8.58
CA ASP A 513 4.60 -11.79 9.41
C ASP A 513 3.23 -12.50 9.41
N PRO A 514 3.14 -13.79 9.05
CA PRO A 514 1.87 -14.51 9.00
C PRO A 514 1.11 -14.51 10.32
N ARG A 515 1.79 -14.33 11.47
CA ARG A 515 1.18 -14.25 12.82
C ARG A 515 0.50 -12.91 13.10
N ASP A 516 0.76 -11.89 12.30
CA ASP A 516 0.21 -10.54 12.43
C ASP A 516 -0.81 -10.23 11.31
N GLY A 517 -0.63 -10.83 10.13
CA GLY A 517 -1.58 -10.76 9.02
C GLY A 517 -1.04 -11.32 7.69
N THR A 518 -1.81 -11.15 6.61
CA THR A 518 -1.41 -11.50 5.23
C THR A 518 -1.10 -10.26 4.38
N GLY A 519 -0.66 -9.17 5.01
CA GLY A 519 -0.30 -7.91 4.39
C GLY A 519 0.83 -8.03 3.36
N LEU A 520 0.68 -7.32 2.25
CA LEU A 520 1.66 -7.17 1.19
C LEU A 520 1.84 -5.69 0.92
N PHE A 521 3.03 -5.16 1.19
CA PHE A 521 3.25 -3.71 1.16
C PHE A 521 4.38 -3.33 0.21
N LEU A 522 4.12 -2.49 -0.78
CA LEU A 522 5.15 -1.93 -1.65
C LEU A 522 5.67 -0.62 -1.06
N ILE A 523 7.00 -0.51 -0.90
CA ILE A 523 7.65 0.79 -0.63
C ILE A 523 7.84 1.52 -1.95
N ASP A 524 7.29 2.73 -2.04
CA ASP A 524 7.54 3.61 -3.19
C ASP A 524 8.08 4.97 -2.72
N VAL A 525 9.35 5.25 -3.03
CA VAL A 525 10.03 6.50 -2.71
C VAL A 525 10.15 7.36 -3.96
N GLN A 526 9.65 8.59 -3.88
CA GLN A 526 9.65 9.51 -5.03
C GLN A 526 11.08 9.88 -5.48
N PRO A 527 11.31 10.18 -6.78
CA PRO A 527 12.67 10.44 -7.31
C PRO A 527 13.39 11.68 -6.75
N TYR A 528 12.67 12.58 -6.08
CA TYR A 528 13.18 13.86 -5.56
C TYR A 528 12.85 14.07 -4.08
N TYR A 529 12.80 12.97 -3.32
CA TYR A 529 12.53 12.97 -1.88
C TYR A 529 13.34 14.03 -1.12
N MET A 530 12.69 14.68 -0.15
CA MET A 530 13.18 15.76 0.71
C MET A 530 13.63 17.07 0.02
N GLU A 531 13.92 17.10 -1.30
CA GLU A 531 14.41 18.31 -1.97
C GLU A 531 13.43 19.49 -1.87
N ARG A 532 12.12 19.21 -1.79
CA ARG A 532 11.08 20.24 -1.60
C ARG A 532 11.05 20.81 -0.19
N ALA A 533 11.50 20.07 0.81
CA ALA A 533 11.61 20.57 2.18
C ALA A 533 12.66 21.70 2.28
N ARG A 534 13.77 21.60 1.54
CA ARG A 534 14.95 22.48 1.67
C ARG A 534 14.68 23.99 1.54
N GLU A 535 13.69 24.36 0.73
CA GLU A 535 13.29 25.75 0.46
C GLU A 535 11.81 25.97 0.82
N ASN A 536 11.19 25.04 1.57
CA ASN A 536 9.83 25.16 2.08
C ASN A 536 9.81 26.22 3.18
N ASN A 537 8.97 27.24 3.05
CA ASN A 537 8.89 28.39 3.95
C ASN A 537 7.72 28.35 4.95
N GLY A 538 7.14 27.18 5.19
CA GLY A 538 5.95 26.99 6.05
C GLY A 538 4.69 26.51 5.33
N ASN A 539 4.74 26.39 4.00
CA ASN A 539 3.59 26.02 3.16
C ASN A 539 3.77 24.61 2.63
N ALA A 540 2.72 23.79 2.65
CA ALA A 540 2.78 22.46 2.03
C ALA A 540 3.16 22.58 0.54
N SER A 541 4.23 21.90 0.14
CA SER A 541 4.58 21.80 -1.27
C SER A 541 3.56 20.91 -1.99
N PRO A 542 3.20 21.20 -3.25
CA PRO A 542 2.57 20.21 -4.12
C PRO A 542 3.29 18.86 -4.06
N ASP A 543 2.50 17.78 -3.97
CA ASP A 543 2.97 16.38 -3.91
C ASP A 543 3.84 16.05 -2.68
N SER A 544 3.77 16.86 -1.61
CA SER A 544 4.69 16.96 -0.45
C SER A 544 5.34 15.69 0.11
N ILE A 545 4.67 14.56 0.05
CA ILE A 545 5.06 13.26 0.60
C ILE A 545 6.32 12.71 -0.08
N ASP A 546 7.16 12.00 0.68
CA ASP A 546 8.43 11.45 0.17
C ASP A 546 8.35 9.96 -0.14
N LEU A 547 7.58 9.20 0.64
CA LEU A 547 7.41 7.77 0.51
C LEU A 547 5.94 7.40 0.77
N ARG A 548 5.39 6.51 -0.06
CA ARG A 548 4.15 5.78 0.23
C ARG A 548 4.46 4.32 0.52
N PHE A 549 3.85 3.78 1.57
CA PHE A 549 3.89 2.36 1.91
C PHE A 549 2.51 1.78 1.61
N ILE A 550 2.40 0.98 0.55
CA ILE A 550 1.15 0.75 -0.18
C ILE A 550 0.72 -0.72 -0.06
N ASP A 551 -0.47 -1.00 0.47
CA ASP A 551 -1.04 -2.35 0.48
C ASP A 551 -1.44 -2.74 -0.96
N THR A 552 -0.72 -3.70 -1.54
CA THR A 552 -0.89 -4.12 -2.93
C THR A 552 -2.20 -4.88 -3.19
N ARG A 553 -2.97 -5.18 -2.12
CA ARG A 553 -4.28 -5.85 -2.18
C ARG A 553 -5.44 -4.86 -2.31
N THR A 554 -5.25 -3.63 -1.84
CA THR A 554 -6.27 -2.55 -1.78
C THR A 554 -5.95 -1.34 -2.68
N GLY A 555 -4.68 -0.93 -2.72
CA GLY A 555 -4.25 0.42 -3.10
C GLY A 555 -4.24 1.44 -1.95
N LEU A 556 -4.70 1.11 -0.74
CA LEU A 556 -4.50 1.97 0.44
C LEU A 556 -3.02 2.11 0.75
N TYR A 557 -2.64 3.23 1.36
CA TYR A 557 -1.27 3.49 1.76
C TYR A 557 -1.20 4.31 3.05
N LEU A 558 -0.03 4.31 3.68
CA LEU A 558 0.39 5.34 4.62
C LEU A 558 1.47 6.24 4.01
N GLU A 559 1.56 7.47 4.50
CA GLU A 559 2.41 8.52 3.96
C GLU A 559 3.57 8.84 4.91
N VAL A 560 4.77 8.95 4.35
CA VAL A 560 6.00 9.17 5.12
C VAL A 560 6.78 10.37 4.56
N ASN A 561 7.19 11.30 5.42
CA ASN A 561 8.05 12.43 5.05
C ASN A 561 9.47 12.27 5.65
N GLY A 562 10.47 12.78 4.93
CA GLY A 562 11.80 12.96 5.48
C GLY A 562 11.94 14.36 6.09
N LEU A 563 12.27 14.44 7.39
CA LEU A 563 12.68 15.70 7.99
C LEU A 563 14.13 16.01 7.65
N VAL A 564 14.37 17.26 7.24
CA VAL A 564 15.70 17.81 7.02
C VAL A 564 15.98 18.98 7.94
N LYS A 565 17.25 19.21 8.23
CA LYS A 565 17.72 20.43 8.90
C LYS A 565 17.43 21.65 8.03
N SER A 566 16.74 22.62 8.60
CA SER A 566 16.30 23.82 7.88
C SER A 566 17.49 24.69 7.45
N LYS A 567 17.32 25.36 6.32
CA LYS A 567 18.30 26.29 5.77
C LYS A 567 18.37 27.57 6.61
N ILE A 568 19.57 28.09 6.81
CA ILE A 568 19.79 29.37 7.52
C ILE A 568 19.09 30.51 6.76
N GLY A 569 18.38 31.37 7.48
CA GLY A 569 17.64 32.51 6.92
C GLY A 569 16.30 32.16 6.28
N LEU A 570 15.81 30.93 6.45
CA LEU A 570 14.49 30.52 6.00
C LEU A 570 13.41 30.96 7.01
N SER A 571 12.31 31.54 6.53
CA SER A 571 11.20 31.99 7.37
C SER A 571 10.45 30.81 7.97
N VAL A 572 10.25 30.85 9.29
CA VAL A 572 9.49 29.86 10.06
C VAL A 572 8.00 30.21 10.04
N ASN A 573 7.13 29.20 10.07
CA ASN A 573 5.67 29.41 10.08
C ASN A 573 5.11 29.79 11.46
N GLU A 574 3.92 30.39 11.46
CA GLU A 574 3.20 30.76 12.68
C GLU A 574 2.86 29.54 13.57
N GLN A 575 2.73 28.34 12.99
CA GLN A 575 2.44 27.11 13.73
C GLN A 575 3.58 26.71 14.65
N LEU A 576 4.84 26.73 14.18
CA LEU A 576 5.99 26.48 15.05
C LEU A 576 6.08 27.55 16.14
N VAL A 577 5.91 28.83 15.77
CA VAL A 577 5.88 29.95 16.74
C VAL A 577 4.81 29.75 17.80
N GLY A 578 3.59 29.36 17.41
CA GLY A 578 2.48 29.02 18.31
C GLY A 578 2.79 27.83 19.22
N SER A 579 3.41 26.77 18.67
CA SER A 579 3.84 25.60 19.45
C SER A 579 4.87 25.98 20.52
N LEU A 580 5.83 26.84 20.18
CA LEU A 580 6.93 27.23 21.06
C LEU A 580 6.48 28.28 22.09
N SER A 581 5.68 29.27 21.68
CA SER A 581 5.19 30.37 22.53
C SER A 581 4.16 29.98 23.59
N ALA A 582 3.66 28.74 23.55
CA ALA A 582 2.89 28.16 24.65
C ALA A 582 3.70 28.03 25.96
N ASP A 583 5.04 28.14 25.88
CA ASP A 583 5.99 28.05 26.98
C ASP A 583 7.07 29.14 26.81
N ALA A 584 6.90 30.27 27.50
CA ALA A 584 7.80 31.42 27.42
C ALA A 584 9.19 31.13 28.02
N ASP A 585 9.27 30.23 29.00
CA ASP A 585 10.52 29.79 29.60
C ASP A 585 11.30 28.91 28.62
N TYR A 586 10.62 28.04 27.86
CA TYR A 586 11.23 27.26 26.78
C TYR A 586 11.76 28.13 25.64
N LEU A 587 11.01 29.13 25.18
CA LEU A 587 11.50 30.10 24.18
C LEU A 587 12.82 30.77 24.64
N THR A 588 12.88 31.14 25.91
CA THR A 588 14.06 31.73 26.55
C THR A 588 15.20 30.71 26.64
N GLN A 589 14.91 29.46 27.00
CA GLN A 589 15.88 28.36 27.08
C GLN A 589 16.53 28.03 25.73
N ILE A 590 15.76 28.07 24.63
CA ILE A 590 16.25 27.79 23.27
C ILE A 590 16.73 29.05 22.54
N GLY A 591 16.73 30.21 23.19
CA GLY A 591 17.31 31.45 22.68
C GLY A 591 16.57 32.09 21.50
N LEU A 592 15.28 31.79 21.31
CA LEU A 592 14.49 32.39 20.22
C LEU A 592 13.87 33.72 20.67
N THR A 593 14.23 34.80 19.97
CA THR A 593 13.62 36.12 20.14
C THR A 593 12.55 36.35 19.07
N LEU A 594 11.33 36.68 19.49
CA LEU A 594 10.20 36.96 18.61
C LEU A 594 10.20 38.45 18.21
N GLY A 595 10.42 38.73 16.92
CA GLY A 595 10.24 40.06 16.33
C GLY A 595 8.75 40.41 16.11
N SER A 596 8.41 41.69 16.07
CA SER A 596 7.01 42.16 16.03
C SER A 596 6.26 41.87 14.73
N ASP A 597 6.97 41.82 13.60
CA ASP A 597 6.36 41.75 12.26
C ASP A 597 7.00 40.72 11.31
N ASN A 598 8.13 40.10 11.71
CA ASN A 598 8.76 38.95 11.06
C ASN A 598 9.64 38.21 12.07
N VAL A 599 9.66 36.87 12.03
CA VAL A 599 10.55 36.05 12.87
C VAL A 599 11.92 35.92 12.20
N GLU A 600 12.75 36.96 12.33
CA GLU A 600 14.16 36.88 11.98
C GLU A 600 14.94 36.15 13.08
N THR A 601 15.57 35.04 12.69
CA THR A 601 16.12 34.06 13.63
C THR A 601 17.55 34.39 14.07
N VAL A 602 17.69 35.04 15.23
CA VAL A 602 18.99 35.37 15.82
C VAL A 602 19.54 34.18 16.63
N GLY A 603 20.28 33.29 15.97
CA GLY A 603 21.20 32.32 16.61
C GLY A 603 20.82 30.83 16.51
N SER A 604 19.58 30.45 16.85
CA SER A 604 19.21 29.04 17.10
C SER A 604 18.78 28.21 15.87
N VAL A 605 18.93 28.71 14.64
CA VAL A 605 18.48 28.04 13.41
C VAL A 605 19.09 26.64 13.21
N GLY A 606 20.28 26.39 13.77
CA GLY A 606 20.98 25.12 13.65
C GLY A 606 20.25 23.88 14.19
N LYS A 607 19.17 24.06 14.98
CA LYS A 607 18.29 23.00 15.51
C LYS A 607 16.88 22.95 14.88
N ILE A 608 16.56 23.82 13.92
CA ILE A 608 15.24 23.80 13.27
C ILE A 608 15.24 22.73 12.17
N LEU A 609 14.15 21.98 12.12
CA LEU A 609 13.89 20.88 11.20
C LEU A 609 12.59 21.14 10.45
N ASN A 610 12.49 20.71 9.19
CA ASN A 610 11.25 20.84 8.44
C ASN A 610 11.06 19.75 7.38
N SER A 611 9.81 19.60 6.94
CA SER A 611 9.35 18.59 5.96
C SER A 611 8.99 19.19 4.60
N GLY A 612 8.66 18.33 3.63
CA GLY A 612 7.99 18.71 2.39
C GLY A 612 6.53 19.18 2.58
N SER A 613 5.86 18.72 3.65
CA SER A 613 4.49 19.10 4.03
C SER A 613 4.37 20.49 4.66
N GLY A 614 5.47 21.21 4.86
CA GLY A 614 5.48 22.54 5.47
C GLY A 614 5.44 22.52 6.99
N GLN A 615 5.61 21.36 7.61
CA GLN A 615 5.73 21.22 9.05
C GLN A 615 7.15 21.56 9.50
N PHE A 616 7.23 22.19 10.67
CA PHE A 616 8.46 22.65 11.30
C PHE A 616 8.52 22.14 12.74
N TYR A 617 9.72 21.79 13.18
CA TYR A 617 10.00 21.32 14.52
C TYR A 617 11.31 21.95 15.01
N HIS A 618 11.38 22.28 16.30
CA HIS A 618 12.68 22.42 16.97
C HIS A 618 13.15 21.03 17.42
N LEU A 619 14.45 20.72 17.29
CA LEU A 619 15.00 19.40 17.61
C LEU A 619 14.59 18.91 19.02
N ASP A 620 14.59 19.80 20.01
CA ASP A 620 14.29 19.46 21.41
C ASP A 620 12.77 19.24 21.68
N GLN A 621 11.92 19.38 20.65
CA GLN A 621 10.53 18.89 20.68
C GLN A 621 10.44 17.41 20.24
N LEU A 622 11.37 16.95 19.41
CA LEU A 622 11.44 15.58 18.91
C LEU A 622 12.33 14.69 19.79
N SER A 623 13.54 15.15 20.12
CA SER A 623 14.58 14.33 20.75
C SER A 623 14.58 14.41 22.28
N PRO A 624 14.82 13.29 22.97
CA PRO A 624 14.74 11.92 22.46
C PRO A 624 13.28 11.54 22.15
N LEU A 625 13.05 10.67 21.16
CA LEU A 625 11.71 10.11 20.95
C LEU A 625 11.33 9.24 22.16
N LYS A 626 10.07 9.29 22.59
CA LYS A 626 9.52 8.39 23.62
C LYS A 626 8.97 7.13 22.94
N LYS A 627 9.26 5.96 23.48
CA LYS A 627 8.60 4.71 23.07
C LYS A 627 7.19 4.63 23.67
N THR A 628 6.28 4.01 22.92
CA THR A 628 4.85 3.89 23.25
C THR A 628 4.21 2.74 22.46
N LEU A 629 2.92 2.49 22.66
CA LEU A 629 2.12 1.63 21.79
C LEU A 629 1.19 2.45 20.89
N PHE A 630 1.11 2.06 19.62
CA PHE A 630 0.14 2.57 18.64
C PHE A 630 -0.41 1.40 17.84
N GLU A 631 -1.73 1.30 17.71
CA GLU A 631 -2.39 0.12 17.12
C GLU A 631 -1.95 -1.21 17.78
N GLY A 632 -1.73 -1.17 19.09
CA GLY A 632 -1.20 -2.27 19.89
C GLY A 632 0.27 -2.61 19.64
N ARG A 633 1.00 -1.85 18.82
CA ARG A 633 2.38 -2.16 18.40
C ARG A 633 3.40 -1.13 18.88
N LEU A 634 4.67 -1.52 19.06
CA LEU A 634 5.72 -0.57 19.43
C LEU A 634 5.84 0.54 18.39
N ALA A 635 5.74 1.78 18.87
CA ALA A 635 5.93 2.98 18.08
C ALA A 635 6.82 3.97 18.86
N ASN A 636 7.30 5.00 18.14
CA ASN A 636 7.95 6.15 18.76
C ASN A 636 7.10 7.40 18.54
N VAL A 637 7.14 8.33 19.49
CA VAL A 637 6.52 9.65 19.41
C VAL A 637 7.52 10.74 19.80
N PRO A 638 7.34 12.00 19.35
CA PRO A 638 8.15 13.12 19.80
C PRO A 638 8.17 13.30 21.33
N GLN A 639 9.31 13.75 21.88
CA GLN A 639 9.44 14.08 23.32
C GLN A 639 8.31 14.98 23.82
N ARG A 640 7.97 16.04 23.05
CA ARG A 640 7.00 17.07 23.40
C ARG A 640 5.74 17.00 22.52
N SER A 641 5.20 15.79 22.37
CA SER A 641 4.01 15.52 21.54
C SER A 641 2.83 16.45 21.85
N SER A 642 2.56 16.77 23.13
CA SER A 642 1.47 17.67 23.51
C SER A 642 1.67 19.11 23.00
N GLN A 643 2.92 19.60 23.00
CA GLN A 643 3.29 20.92 22.49
C GLN A 643 3.14 20.99 20.97
N ILE A 644 3.62 19.96 20.27
CA ILE A 644 3.50 19.78 18.81
C ILE A 644 2.03 19.80 18.40
N LEU A 645 1.20 18.96 19.03
CA LEU A 645 -0.23 18.86 18.72
C LEU A 645 -0.99 20.17 18.99
N LYS A 646 -0.68 20.87 20.09
CA LYS A 646 -1.26 22.19 20.38
C LYS A 646 -0.85 23.24 19.33
N GLY A 647 0.37 23.15 18.79
CA GLY A 647 0.87 24.04 17.73
C GLY A 647 0.19 23.84 16.38
N PHE A 648 0.04 22.58 15.93
CA PHE A 648 -0.55 22.28 14.63
C PHE A 648 -2.09 22.26 14.64
N TYR A 649 -2.71 21.79 15.73
CA TYR A 649 -4.14 21.50 15.80
C TYR A 649 -4.89 22.33 16.86
N GLY A 650 -4.21 23.25 17.56
CA GLY A 650 -4.84 24.15 18.53
C GLY A 650 -5.53 23.40 19.67
N TYR A 651 -6.85 23.52 19.75
CA TYR A 651 -7.69 22.88 20.78
C TYR A 651 -8.27 21.52 20.36
N LEU A 652 -8.10 21.08 19.10
CA LEU A 652 -8.61 19.78 18.63
C LEU A 652 -8.15 18.58 19.50
N PRO A 653 -6.88 18.51 19.99
CA PRO A 653 -6.44 17.41 20.87
C PRO A 653 -7.23 17.31 22.18
N SER A 654 -7.92 18.38 22.59
CA SER A 654 -8.75 18.45 23.80
C SER A 654 -10.24 18.21 23.55
N LEU A 655 -10.70 18.13 22.29
CA LEU A 655 -12.12 17.91 21.99
C LEU A 655 -12.56 16.47 22.29
N ASN A 656 -13.77 16.30 22.84
CA ASN A 656 -14.43 15.01 22.99
C ASN A 656 -15.55 14.80 21.95
N GLN A 657 -15.65 15.68 20.95
CA GLN A 657 -16.53 15.57 19.80
C GLN A 657 -15.80 16.09 18.55
N PHE A 658 -15.74 15.30 17.48
CA PHE A 658 -15.13 15.69 16.21
C PHE A 658 -15.63 14.79 15.07
N ASN A 659 -15.80 15.38 13.87
CA ASN A 659 -16.15 14.70 12.62
C ASN A 659 -17.30 13.66 12.69
N GLY A 660 -18.34 13.93 13.49
CA GLY A 660 -19.49 13.03 13.67
C GLY A 660 -19.32 11.94 14.73
N PHE A 661 -18.23 11.97 15.50
CA PHE A 661 -17.95 11.06 16.61
C PHE A 661 -17.85 11.82 17.94
N LYS A 662 -18.18 11.13 19.03
CA LYS A 662 -17.95 11.55 20.42
C LYS A 662 -17.05 10.55 21.14
N PHE A 663 -16.17 11.04 22.01
CA PHE A 663 -15.31 10.20 22.82
C PHE A 663 -16.06 9.75 24.07
N VAL A 664 -16.07 8.45 24.34
CA VAL A 664 -16.79 7.82 25.45
C VAL A 664 -15.77 7.31 26.47
N ASP A 665 -15.62 8.02 27.58
CA ASP A 665 -14.47 7.87 28.49
C ASP A 665 -14.33 6.47 29.12
N HIS A 666 -15.44 5.82 29.52
CA HIS A 666 -15.38 4.47 30.11
C HIS A 666 -15.00 3.39 29.10
N LEU A 667 -15.30 3.61 27.82
CA LEU A 667 -14.86 2.76 26.70
C LEU A 667 -13.46 3.13 26.19
N ARG A 668 -12.99 4.35 26.45
CA ARG A 668 -11.75 4.94 25.90
C ARG A 668 -11.74 4.95 24.36
N LEU A 669 -12.91 5.13 23.75
CA LEU A 669 -13.13 5.04 22.31
C LEU A 669 -13.89 6.24 21.75
N TRP A 670 -13.58 6.55 20.49
CA TRP A 670 -14.47 7.33 19.63
C TRP A 670 -15.64 6.45 19.18
N VAL A 671 -16.85 6.93 19.40
CA VAL A 671 -18.12 6.29 19.01
C VAL A 671 -18.91 7.30 18.19
N GLU A 672 -19.66 6.86 17.18
CA GLU A 672 -20.52 7.75 16.38
C GLU A 672 -21.46 8.57 17.29
N GLU A 673 -21.64 9.85 16.98
CA GLU A 673 -22.43 10.76 17.81
C GLU A 673 -23.91 10.34 17.91
N SER A 674 -24.41 9.65 16.88
CA SER A 674 -25.73 8.99 16.79
C SER A 674 -25.92 7.86 17.79
N LYS A 675 -24.86 7.10 18.09
CA LYS A 675 -24.83 5.95 19.01
C LYS A 675 -24.60 6.46 20.45
N CYS A 676 -24.71 5.59 21.46
CA CYS A 676 -24.35 5.93 22.87
C CYS A 676 -25.01 7.19 23.47
N ASN A 677 -26.34 7.29 23.40
CA ASN A 677 -27.07 8.46 23.93
C ASN A 677 -27.41 8.35 25.42
N TYR A 678 -27.45 7.13 25.96
CA TYR A 678 -27.65 6.85 27.37
C TYR A 678 -26.92 5.55 27.71
N VAL A 679 -26.24 5.53 28.86
CA VAL A 679 -25.65 4.35 29.48
C VAL A 679 -25.92 4.46 31.00
N PRO A 680 -26.43 3.42 31.67
CA PRO A 680 -26.62 3.44 33.13
C PRO A 680 -25.30 3.62 33.89
N LEU A 681 -25.36 4.24 35.06
CA LEU A 681 -24.15 4.54 35.85
C LEU A 681 -23.49 3.27 36.38
N GLU A 682 -24.28 2.25 36.70
CA GLU A 682 -23.84 0.92 37.11
C GLU A 682 -22.99 0.23 36.03
N ASP A 683 -23.35 0.39 34.75
CA ASP A 683 -22.56 -0.13 33.62
C ASP A 683 -21.30 0.70 33.40
N VAL A 684 -21.36 2.04 33.51
CA VAL A 684 -20.15 2.90 33.47
C VAL A 684 -19.16 2.49 34.57
N GLN A 685 -19.64 2.24 35.78
CA GLN A 685 -18.82 1.78 36.91
C GLN A 685 -18.27 0.36 36.71
N LEU A 686 -19.03 -0.53 36.06
CA LEU A 686 -18.55 -1.88 35.74
C LEU A 686 -17.28 -1.83 34.87
N PHE A 687 -17.23 -0.96 33.86
CA PHE A 687 -16.04 -0.76 33.02
C PHE A 687 -14.87 -0.14 33.79
N GLN A 688 -15.13 0.81 34.70
CA GLN A 688 -14.10 1.38 35.58
C GLN A 688 -13.48 0.34 36.52
N ASN A 689 -14.25 -0.67 36.91
CA ASN A 689 -13.81 -1.81 37.73
C ASN A 689 -13.18 -2.96 36.93
N GLY A 690 -12.93 -2.76 35.63
CA GLY A 690 -12.33 -3.78 34.74
C GLY A 690 -13.30 -4.85 34.22
N GLY A 691 -14.60 -4.72 34.50
CA GLY A 691 -15.64 -5.51 33.86
C GLY A 691 -16.05 -4.95 32.50
N SER A 692 -17.08 -5.53 31.90
CA SER A 692 -17.70 -5.02 30.67
C SER A 692 -19.14 -5.53 30.53
N SER A 693 -20.00 -4.77 29.84
CA SER A 693 -21.37 -5.14 29.49
C SER A 693 -21.79 -4.54 28.15
N PHE A 694 -22.65 -5.25 27.41
CA PHE A 694 -23.22 -4.77 26.14
C PHE A 694 -24.01 -3.46 26.31
N ILE A 695 -24.68 -3.29 27.45
CA ILE A 695 -25.35 -2.05 27.84
C ILE A 695 -24.33 -0.90 28.00
N GLY A 696 -23.22 -1.16 28.70
CA GLY A 696 -22.13 -0.19 28.86
C GLY A 696 -21.46 0.20 27.55
N ALA A 697 -21.35 -0.73 26.59
CA ALA A 697 -20.96 -0.44 25.21
C ALA A 697 -22.12 0.04 24.34
N CYS A 698 -22.88 1.00 24.86
CA CYS A 698 -23.83 1.81 24.10
C CYS A 698 -25.01 1.04 23.47
N HIS A 699 -25.25 -0.22 23.91
CA HIS A 699 -26.21 -1.15 23.30
C HIS A 699 -25.94 -1.47 21.82
N ASP A 700 -24.68 -1.41 21.39
CA ASP A 700 -24.29 -1.51 19.99
C ASP A 700 -23.18 -2.54 19.79
N GLU A 701 -23.39 -3.46 18.84
CA GLU A 701 -22.50 -4.59 18.60
C GLU A 701 -21.13 -4.17 18.05
N ASP A 702 -21.08 -3.19 17.15
CA ASP A 702 -19.81 -2.66 16.61
C ASP A 702 -19.00 -1.99 17.72
N VAL A 703 -19.66 -1.21 18.59
CA VAL A 703 -19.00 -0.55 19.72
C VAL A 703 -18.51 -1.56 20.75
N TRP A 704 -19.30 -2.59 21.05
CA TRP A 704 -18.90 -3.69 21.93
C TRP A 704 -17.65 -4.42 21.40
N TRP A 705 -17.67 -4.86 20.14
CA TRP A 705 -16.53 -5.56 19.55
C TRP A 705 -15.30 -4.67 19.40
N ASN A 706 -15.47 -3.39 19.05
CA ASN A 706 -14.36 -2.45 19.00
C ASN A 706 -13.75 -2.23 20.40
N TYR A 707 -14.56 -2.16 21.45
CA TYR A 707 -14.07 -2.13 22.83
C TYR A 707 -13.29 -3.40 23.18
N VAL A 708 -13.88 -4.59 23.00
CA VAL A 708 -13.25 -5.88 23.35
C VAL A 708 -11.90 -6.05 22.64
N ARG A 709 -11.83 -5.68 21.35
CA ARG A 709 -10.61 -5.73 20.53
C ARG A 709 -9.51 -4.77 20.96
N THR A 710 -9.88 -3.56 21.38
CA THR A 710 -8.91 -2.48 21.64
C THR A 710 -8.64 -2.22 23.13
N GLN A 711 -9.41 -2.80 24.05
CA GLN A 711 -9.41 -2.46 25.47
C GLN A 711 -8.02 -2.45 26.13
N GLN A 712 -7.13 -3.35 25.73
CA GLN A 712 -5.76 -3.43 26.23
C GLN A 712 -4.91 -2.25 25.73
N SER A 713 -4.95 -1.92 24.44
CA SER A 713 -4.22 -0.80 23.83
C SER A 713 -4.71 0.55 24.36
N THR A 714 -6.04 0.72 24.48
CA THR A 714 -6.62 1.97 25.00
C THR A 714 -6.39 2.12 26.51
N LEU A 715 -6.40 1.02 27.28
CA LEU A 715 -6.03 1.03 28.70
C LEU A 715 -4.55 1.33 28.90
N TYR A 716 -3.65 0.78 28.06
CA TYR A 716 -2.24 1.13 28.07
C TYR A 716 -2.07 2.64 27.89
N ARG A 717 -2.64 3.23 26.83
CA ARG A 717 -2.54 4.67 26.57
C ARG A 717 -3.13 5.52 27.71
N PHE A 718 -4.24 5.07 28.30
CA PHE A 718 -4.84 5.74 29.46
C PHE A 718 -3.91 5.75 30.68
N LYS A 719 -3.26 4.61 30.99
CA LYS A 719 -2.26 4.52 32.08
C LYS A 719 -1.03 5.37 31.79
N GLU A 720 -0.48 5.28 30.58
CA GLU A 720 0.66 6.07 30.11
C GLU A 720 0.41 7.58 30.27
N LYS A 721 -0.77 8.06 29.85
CA LYS A 721 -1.16 9.47 30.00
C LYS A 721 -1.36 9.89 31.47
N SER A 722 -1.88 8.98 32.30
CA SER A 722 -2.09 9.24 33.73
C SER A 722 -0.76 9.39 34.47
N ALA A 723 0.22 8.52 34.18
CA ALA A 723 1.55 8.54 34.78
C ALA A 723 2.35 9.84 34.52
N VAL A 724 2.09 10.50 33.38
CA VAL A 724 2.64 11.83 33.06
C VAL A 724 1.96 12.91 33.90
N SER A 725 0.63 12.86 34.05
CA SER A 725 -0.17 13.92 34.67
C SER A 725 0.13 14.18 36.15
N GLU A 726 0.65 13.19 36.88
CA GLU A 726 1.05 13.33 38.28
C GLU A 726 2.32 14.19 38.48
N THR A 727 3.12 14.39 37.43
CA THR A 727 4.40 15.12 37.50
C THR A 727 4.35 16.55 36.98
N GLY A 728 3.29 16.92 36.24
CA GLY A 728 3.11 18.26 35.67
C GLY A 728 3.98 18.60 34.45
N ASP A 729 4.88 17.70 34.02
CA ASP A 729 5.74 17.85 32.84
C ASP A 729 5.61 16.61 31.92
N ASP A 730 5.62 16.82 30.60
CA ASP A 730 5.58 15.77 29.58
C ASP A 730 6.89 14.93 29.57
N SER A 731 7.85 15.26 30.44
CA SER A 731 9.08 14.52 30.71
C SER A 731 8.98 13.45 31.82
N GLY A 732 7.91 13.43 32.63
CA GLY A 732 7.81 12.56 33.80
C GLY A 732 7.34 11.14 33.48
N ASN A 733 8.09 10.14 33.94
CA ASN A 733 7.82 8.69 33.84
C ASN A 733 7.74 8.14 32.41
N VAL A 734 8.89 7.74 31.86
CA VAL A 734 8.92 6.93 30.63
C VAL A 734 8.69 5.46 31.00
N ILE A 735 7.70 4.81 30.39
CA ILE A 735 7.48 3.38 30.53
C ILE A 735 8.54 2.65 29.70
N GLU A 736 9.38 1.84 30.34
CA GLU A 736 10.28 0.94 29.62
C GLU A 736 9.46 -0.14 28.90
N LEU A 737 9.68 -0.27 27.59
CA LEU A 737 8.99 -1.23 26.74
C LEU A 737 9.99 -2.13 26.02
N SER A 738 9.58 -3.37 25.79
CA SER A 738 10.26 -4.40 25.01
C SER A 738 9.33 -4.96 23.93
N ASN A 739 9.86 -5.74 22.99
CA ASN A 739 9.05 -6.35 21.94
C ASN A 739 8.03 -7.38 22.48
N ASN A 740 8.18 -7.84 23.72
CA ASN A 740 7.20 -8.71 24.39
C ASN A 740 5.96 -7.95 24.91
N ASP A 741 6.04 -6.62 24.96
CA ASP A 741 4.94 -5.75 25.39
C ASP A 741 4.05 -5.32 24.20
N GLU A 742 4.34 -5.80 22.98
CA GLU A 742 3.44 -5.68 21.84
C GLU A 742 2.16 -6.50 22.07
N ILE A 743 1.01 -5.86 21.85
CA ILE A 743 -0.30 -6.50 21.83
C ILE A 743 -0.47 -7.18 20.44
N PRO A 744 -1.07 -8.39 20.36
CA PRO A 744 -1.46 -9.00 19.10
C PRO A 744 -2.30 -8.05 18.22
N SER A 745 -2.45 -8.38 16.93
CA SER A 745 -3.30 -7.61 16.01
C SER A 745 -4.69 -7.40 16.63
N LEU A 746 -5.08 -6.12 16.78
CA LEU A 746 -6.34 -5.75 17.44
C LEU A 746 -7.54 -6.11 16.55
N TYR A 747 -7.32 -6.15 15.24
CA TYR A 747 -8.32 -6.50 14.24
C TYR A 747 -7.91 -7.74 13.45
N GLU A 748 -8.92 -8.50 13.01
CA GLU A 748 -8.73 -9.64 12.12
C GLU A 748 -8.29 -9.18 10.72
N ASP A 749 -7.62 -10.06 9.97
CA ASP A 749 -7.26 -9.75 8.59
C ASP A 749 -8.49 -9.86 7.67
N TYR A 750 -9.13 -8.71 7.42
CA TYR A 750 -10.27 -8.58 6.51
C TYR A 750 -10.06 -9.27 5.16
N TYR A 751 -8.86 -9.20 4.56
CA TYR A 751 -8.60 -9.83 3.27
C TYR A 751 -8.64 -11.35 3.37
N LEU A 752 -8.07 -11.89 4.45
CA LEU A 752 -8.13 -13.31 4.73
C LEU A 752 -9.57 -13.74 4.96
N ASN A 753 -10.33 -13.04 5.81
CA ASN A 753 -11.73 -13.38 6.13
C ASN A 753 -12.63 -13.40 4.89
N VAL A 754 -12.65 -12.31 4.10
CA VAL A 754 -13.42 -12.24 2.85
C VAL A 754 -12.99 -13.33 1.85
N ARG A 755 -11.69 -13.64 1.80
CA ARG A 755 -11.20 -14.74 0.97
C ARG A 755 -11.70 -16.10 1.46
N MET A 756 -11.71 -16.33 2.77
CA MET A 756 -12.13 -17.60 3.37
C MET A 756 -13.64 -17.83 3.15
N GLU A 757 -14.46 -16.80 3.25
CA GLU A 757 -15.89 -16.85 2.88
C GLU A 757 -16.11 -17.24 1.41
N VAL A 758 -15.35 -16.62 0.49
CA VAL A 758 -15.43 -16.93 -0.95
C VAL A 758 -15.01 -18.38 -1.23
N LEU A 759 -13.96 -18.87 -0.57
CA LEU A 759 -13.53 -20.26 -0.68
C LEU A 759 -14.62 -21.23 -0.19
N ASN A 760 -15.19 -21.01 1.00
CA ASN A 760 -16.30 -21.84 1.51
C ASN A 760 -17.46 -21.93 0.52
N LYS A 761 -17.87 -20.78 -0.03
CA LYS A 761 -18.98 -20.70 -0.98
C LYS A 761 -18.71 -21.42 -2.31
N VAL A 762 -17.46 -21.43 -2.79
CA VAL A 762 -17.09 -22.04 -4.07
C VAL A 762 -16.85 -23.55 -3.95
N TYR A 763 -16.25 -24.00 -2.83
CA TYR A 763 -15.82 -25.41 -2.68
C TYR A 763 -16.67 -26.22 -1.70
N GLY A 764 -17.74 -25.65 -1.14
CA GLY A 764 -18.74 -26.37 -0.33
C GLY A 764 -18.22 -26.86 1.02
N VAL A 765 -17.14 -26.27 1.52
CA VAL A 765 -16.52 -26.67 2.78
C VAL A 765 -17.10 -25.84 3.92
N GLU A 766 -17.75 -26.49 4.89
CA GLU A 766 -18.05 -25.85 6.15
C GLU A 766 -16.76 -25.68 6.95
N LEU A 767 -16.37 -24.43 7.22
CA LEU A 767 -15.41 -24.16 8.28
C LEU A 767 -15.95 -24.66 9.61
N PRO A 768 -15.09 -25.12 10.54
CA PRO A 768 -15.41 -24.97 11.95
C PRO A 768 -15.65 -23.47 12.16
N LYS A 769 -16.85 -23.10 12.59
CA LYS A 769 -17.05 -21.77 13.14
C LYS A 769 -16.02 -21.60 14.27
N LEU A 770 -15.41 -20.43 14.36
CA LEU A 770 -14.74 -20.04 15.59
C LEU A 770 -15.85 -19.95 16.64
N ASP A 771 -16.03 -21.02 17.42
CA ASP A 771 -16.92 -21.01 18.58
C ASP A 771 -16.46 -19.84 19.48
N GLU A 772 -17.41 -19.02 19.96
CA GLU A 772 -17.16 -17.69 20.57
C GLU A 772 -16.46 -17.72 21.94
N VAL A 773 -15.72 -18.79 22.25
CA VAL A 773 -15.22 -19.15 23.57
C VAL A 773 -13.71 -19.44 23.51
N ASP A 774 -12.89 -18.38 23.43
CA ASP A 774 -11.78 -18.18 24.40
C ASP A 774 -10.99 -16.86 24.30
N LEU A 775 -11.53 -15.78 23.70
CA LEU A 775 -10.90 -14.45 23.79
C LEU A 775 -10.74 -13.95 25.25
N ASN A 776 -11.51 -14.52 26.19
CA ASN A 776 -11.40 -14.25 27.62
C ASN A 776 -10.19 -14.95 28.30
N ALA A 777 -9.61 -16.01 27.73
CA ALA A 777 -8.52 -16.75 28.38
C ALA A 777 -7.15 -16.04 28.35
N ARG A 778 -6.90 -15.16 27.37
CA ARG A 778 -5.68 -14.33 27.30
C ARG A 778 -5.81 -12.96 27.99
N SER A 779 -6.95 -12.66 28.60
CA SER A 779 -7.31 -11.29 28.99
C SER A 779 -6.90 -10.84 30.41
N ILE A 780 -6.36 -11.73 31.27
CA ILE A 780 -6.17 -11.44 32.72
C ILE A 780 -4.75 -11.71 33.26
N GLN A 781 -3.86 -12.41 32.53
CA GLN A 781 -2.50 -12.70 33.02
C GLN A 781 -1.43 -11.98 32.20
N HIS A 782 -0.51 -11.30 32.90
CA HIS A 782 0.60 -10.47 32.38
C HIS A 782 0.31 -9.02 31.95
N VAL A 783 -0.30 -8.23 32.85
CA VAL A 783 0.26 -6.90 33.19
C VAL A 783 0.23 -6.75 34.71
N GLY A 784 1.38 -6.94 35.36
CA GLY A 784 1.59 -6.76 36.80
C GLY A 784 2.74 -5.80 37.04
#